data_AF-A0A3B3XYC1-F1
#
_entry.id   AF-A0A3B3XYC1-F1
#
_cell.length_a   1.000
_cell.length_b   1.000
_cell.length_c   1.000
_cell.angle_alpha   90.00
_cell.angle_beta   90.00
_cell.angle_gamma   90.00
#
_symmetry.space_group_name_H-M   'P 1'
#
loop_
_entity.id
_entity.type
_entity.pdbx_description
1 polymer ?
#
loop_
_entity_poly.entity_id
_entity_poly.type
_entity_poly.pdbx_seq_one_letter_code
_entity_poly.pdbx_strand_id
1 'polypeptide(L)'
;IEPTTHHRPSSELRVLLQKRIMVLDGGMGTMIQQEKLEEEDFRGEEFKEHPLPLKGNNDLLSLTQPAIIYNIHKEYLQAGADIIETNTFSSTSVAQADYGLEQLAYRLNRASAELARKAADDVTKQSGWKRYVAGALGPTNKTLSVSPSVEKPDFRNITFDELVAAYTEQARGLLDGGADILLVETIFDTANAKAALFAIDLLFEKSYERKPIFISGTIVDRSGRTLSGQTGEAFVVSVSHAKPLCIGLNCALGATEMRPFIEAIGKSTSAFIICYPNAGLPNTFGGYDETPQVTASSLQDFAVDGLVNIVGGCCGTTPSHIRAIAEAVKQCQPRVPAADSFKDYLLLSGLEPFRIGPYTNFVNIGERCNVAGSRKFAKLIMAGQYEEALSIAKAQVEMGAQVLDINMDEGMLDGPAAMARFCNFVASEPDIARVPLCIDSSNFSVIEAGLKCCQGKCVVNSISLKEGEQDFLLRAATVKRYGAAVVVMAFDEEGQATDTERKVEICTRAYNLLVSKVSFDPNDIIFDPNILTIGTGMEEHNDYAVNFIRATKLIKETLPGARVSGGLSNLSFSFRGMEAIREAMHGAFLYHAIKNGMDMGIVNAGNLPVYDDIDKELLLLCESLIWNRDADATEKLLAYAQNKGKGGKKVVQTDEWRKACVEERLEYALIKGIEKYVVEDVEECRAQVERYRRPLHIIEGPLMNGMKVVGDLFGAGKMFLPQVIKSARVMKKAVGYLIPFMEKEREEMMAASGSAEETDPYQGTIVLATVKGDVHDIGKNIVGVVLGCNNFRVIDLGVMVTCDRILREAVTQKAGMIKACLMAQVSG
;
A
#
# COMPACT_ATOMS: atom_id res chain seq x y z
N ILE A 1 -15.00 -44.54 5.99
CA ILE A 1 -13.53 -44.61 5.89
C ILE A 1 -13.01 -43.52 6.80
N GLU A 2 -12.52 -43.89 7.98
CA GLU A 2 -11.96 -42.93 8.95
C GLU A 2 -10.72 -42.26 8.35
N PRO A 3 -10.54 -40.94 8.54
CA PRO A 3 -9.34 -40.27 8.06
C PRO A 3 -8.19 -40.54 9.04
N THR A 4 -7.24 -41.35 8.59
CA THR A 4 -5.93 -41.50 9.22
C THR A 4 -5.28 -40.14 9.44
N THR A 5 -5.03 -39.80 10.71
CA THR A 5 -4.36 -38.58 11.16
C THR A 5 -2.88 -38.60 10.77
N HIS A 6 -2.57 -38.25 9.53
CA HIS A 6 -1.25 -37.73 9.19
C HIS A 6 -1.20 -36.27 9.65
N HIS A 7 -0.42 -35.97 10.69
CA HIS A 7 -0.17 -34.60 11.13
C HIS A 7 0.42 -33.80 9.95
N ARG A 8 -0.32 -32.81 9.45
CA ARG A 8 0.14 -31.93 8.37
C ARG A 8 1.39 -31.17 8.85
N PRO A 9 2.49 -31.10 8.07
CA PRO A 9 3.73 -30.42 8.47
C PRO A 9 3.52 -28.97 8.92
N SER A 10 2.54 -28.27 8.33
CA SER A 10 2.17 -26.90 8.71
C SER A 10 1.60 -26.78 10.12
N SER A 11 0.97 -27.84 10.65
CA SER A 11 0.43 -27.87 12.01
C SER A 11 1.51 -28.10 13.07
N GLU A 12 2.52 -28.92 12.77
CA GLU A 12 3.63 -29.20 13.69
C GLU A 12 4.54 -27.97 13.85
N LEU A 13 4.98 -27.38 12.74
CA LEU A 13 5.85 -26.21 12.76
C LEU A 13 5.20 -25.02 13.46
N ARG A 14 3.90 -24.80 13.23
CA ARG A 14 3.11 -23.76 13.93
C ARG A 14 3.09 -23.98 15.45
N VAL A 15 2.90 -25.21 15.91
CA VAL A 15 2.92 -25.54 17.34
C VAL A 15 4.30 -25.32 17.95
N LEU A 16 5.38 -25.59 17.22
CA LEU A 16 6.74 -25.32 17.68
C LEU A 16 7.01 -23.82 17.82
N LEU A 17 6.63 -23.01 16.81
CA LEU A 17 6.80 -21.56 16.81
C LEU A 17 6.00 -20.83 17.91
N GLN A 18 4.93 -21.45 18.41
CA GLN A 18 4.18 -20.97 19.57
C GLN A 18 4.84 -21.29 20.90
N LYS A 19 5.70 -22.31 20.96
CA LYS A 19 6.31 -22.81 22.19
C LYS A 19 7.73 -22.31 22.41
N ARG A 20 8.49 -22.09 21.34
CA ARG A 20 9.88 -21.63 21.40
C ARG A 20 10.27 -20.86 20.15
N ILE A 21 11.30 -20.03 20.30
CA ILE A 21 11.97 -19.40 19.17
C ILE A 21 12.79 -20.46 18.43
N MET A 22 12.64 -20.54 17.12
CA MET A 22 13.44 -21.42 16.26
C MET A 22 14.63 -20.69 15.66
N VAL A 23 15.68 -21.43 15.33
CA VAL A 23 16.92 -20.87 14.79
C VAL A 23 17.09 -21.28 13.32
N LEU A 24 17.21 -20.30 12.42
CA LEU A 24 17.65 -20.48 11.04
C LEU A 24 19.19 -20.48 11.00
N ASP A 25 19.78 -21.06 9.96
CA ASP A 25 21.22 -21.06 9.75
C ASP A 25 21.78 -19.67 9.37
N GLY A 26 23.06 -19.67 8.98
CA GLY A 26 23.79 -18.47 8.58
C GLY A 26 24.06 -18.45 7.08
N GLY A 27 24.88 -17.48 6.63
CA GLY A 27 25.17 -17.31 5.21
C GLY A 27 26.00 -18.45 4.58
N MET A 28 25.36 -19.29 3.76
CA MET A 28 26.02 -20.32 2.94
C MET A 28 27.19 -19.75 2.13
N GLY A 29 26.99 -18.61 1.47
CA GLY A 29 28.03 -17.93 0.69
C GLY A 29 29.25 -17.52 1.53
N THR A 30 29.06 -17.15 2.80
CA THR A 30 30.15 -16.81 3.72
C THR A 30 31.02 -18.03 4.04
N MET A 31 30.42 -19.22 4.17
CA MET A 31 31.16 -20.46 4.42
C MET A 31 31.90 -20.92 3.16
N ILE A 32 31.26 -20.88 1.99
CA ILE A 32 31.90 -21.23 0.71
C ILE A 32 33.13 -20.35 0.44
N GLN A 33 33.07 -19.06 0.75
CA GLN A 33 34.21 -18.15 0.57
C GLN A 33 35.43 -18.53 1.42
N GLN A 34 35.25 -19.21 2.56
CA GLN A 34 36.35 -19.64 3.42
C GLN A 34 37.11 -20.86 2.87
N GLU A 35 36.46 -21.66 2.02
CA GLU A 35 37.06 -22.81 1.34
C GLU A 35 38.05 -22.38 0.24
N LYS A 36 38.02 -21.12 -0.20
CA LYS A 36 38.91 -20.54 -1.22
C LYS A 36 38.92 -21.34 -2.53
N LEU A 37 37.73 -21.75 -2.97
CA LEU A 37 37.54 -22.53 -4.19
C LEU A 37 37.93 -21.74 -5.44
N GLU A 38 38.51 -22.46 -6.40
CA GLU A 38 38.95 -21.95 -7.69
C GLU A 38 38.03 -22.43 -8.83
N GLU A 39 38.22 -21.88 -10.04
CA GLU A 39 37.37 -22.16 -11.21
C GLU A 39 37.22 -23.66 -11.49
N GLU A 40 38.29 -24.44 -11.30
CA GLU A 40 38.29 -25.89 -11.48
C GLU A 40 37.32 -26.60 -10.52
N ASP A 41 37.17 -26.10 -9.29
CA ASP A 41 36.26 -26.66 -8.30
C ASP A 41 34.79 -26.43 -8.70
N PHE A 42 34.49 -25.23 -9.21
CA PHE A 42 33.14 -24.89 -9.71
C PHE A 42 32.77 -25.69 -10.95
N ARG A 43 33.74 -25.99 -11.84
CA ARG A 43 33.52 -26.85 -13.01
C ARG A 43 33.29 -28.30 -12.63
N GLY A 44 34.01 -28.79 -11.61
CA GLY A 44 34.03 -30.20 -11.26
C GLY A 44 34.40 -31.08 -12.46
N GLU A 45 33.89 -32.32 -12.47
CA GLU A 45 34.11 -33.24 -13.60
C GLU A 45 33.14 -33.00 -14.76
N GLU A 46 31.90 -32.61 -14.47
CA GLU A 46 30.81 -32.51 -15.45
C GLU A 46 30.96 -31.30 -16.38
N PHE A 47 31.49 -30.18 -15.89
CA PHE A 47 31.53 -28.90 -16.62
C PHE A 47 32.94 -28.44 -17.00
N LYS A 48 33.91 -29.37 -17.10
CA LYS A 48 35.31 -29.05 -17.46
C LYS A 48 35.41 -28.20 -18.73
N GLU A 49 34.70 -28.60 -19.77
CA GLU A 49 34.71 -27.96 -21.09
C GLU A 49 33.64 -26.86 -21.25
N HIS A 50 33.02 -26.40 -20.17
CA HIS A 50 31.97 -25.37 -20.26
C HIS A 50 32.56 -24.04 -20.77
N PRO A 51 31.94 -23.37 -21.78
CA PRO A 51 32.56 -22.23 -22.46
C PRO A 51 32.62 -20.95 -21.63
N LEU A 52 31.82 -20.84 -20.56
CA LEU A 52 31.77 -19.67 -19.69
C LEU A 52 32.49 -19.93 -18.36
N PRO A 53 33.03 -18.90 -17.69
CA PRO A 53 33.50 -19.01 -16.31
C PRO A 53 32.36 -19.39 -15.37
N LEU A 54 32.62 -20.30 -14.43
CA LEU A 54 31.63 -20.80 -13.46
C LEU A 54 31.95 -20.38 -12.02
N LYS A 55 33.15 -19.84 -11.75
CA LYS A 55 33.53 -19.31 -10.43
C LYS A 55 32.56 -18.23 -9.98
N GLY A 56 32.04 -18.38 -8.78
CA GLY A 56 31.03 -17.51 -8.17
C GLY A 56 29.60 -18.05 -8.25
N ASN A 57 29.33 -19.07 -9.06
CA ASN A 57 28.04 -19.76 -9.07
C ASN A 57 27.95 -20.77 -7.91
N ASN A 58 27.74 -20.26 -6.70
CA ASN A 58 27.72 -21.07 -5.47
C ASN A 58 26.68 -22.19 -5.51
N ASP A 59 25.53 -21.96 -6.14
CA ASP A 59 24.46 -22.94 -6.31
C ASP A 59 24.94 -24.22 -7.03
N LEU A 60 25.84 -24.07 -8.01
CA LEU A 60 26.40 -25.18 -8.80
C LEU A 60 27.22 -26.17 -7.95
N LEU A 61 27.79 -25.71 -6.84
CA LEU A 61 28.57 -26.54 -5.92
C LEU A 61 27.73 -27.66 -5.30
N SER A 62 26.40 -27.57 -5.32
CA SER A 62 25.51 -28.67 -4.96
C SER A 62 25.67 -29.88 -5.88
N LEU A 63 26.15 -29.69 -7.12
CA LEU A 63 26.46 -30.78 -8.07
C LEU A 63 27.96 -31.10 -8.11
N THR A 64 28.81 -30.07 -8.12
CA THR A 64 30.26 -30.26 -8.35
C THR A 64 31.05 -30.50 -7.09
N GLN A 65 30.64 -29.92 -5.96
CA GLN A 65 31.29 -30.08 -4.64
C GLN A 65 30.29 -30.46 -3.53
N PRO A 66 29.47 -31.52 -3.72
CA PRO A 66 28.36 -31.84 -2.82
C PRO A 66 28.80 -32.14 -1.38
N ALA A 67 30.02 -32.65 -1.19
CA ALA A 67 30.57 -32.93 0.14
C ALA A 67 30.81 -31.65 0.95
N ILE A 68 31.27 -30.57 0.31
CA ILE A 68 31.50 -29.27 0.97
C ILE A 68 30.17 -28.70 1.43
N ILE A 69 29.18 -28.62 0.53
CA ILE A 69 27.84 -28.09 0.84
C ILE A 69 27.15 -28.90 1.96
N TYR A 70 27.23 -30.23 1.88
CA TYR A 70 26.72 -31.11 2.94
C TYR A 70 27.36 -30.84 4.31
N ASN A 71 28.69 -30.64 4.35
CA ASN A 71 29.39 -30.36 5.60
C ASN A 71 29.00 -29.01 6.18
N ILE A 72 28.85 -27.97 5.35
CA ILE A 72 28.41 -26.64 5.79
C ILE A 72 27.02 -26.72 6.46
N HIS A 73 26.05 -27.40 5.83
CA HIS A 73 24.74 -27.62 6.45
C HIS A 73 24.85 -28.32 7.81
N LYS A 74 25.68 -29.36 7.88
CA LYS A 74 25.90 -30.13 9.11
C LYS A 74 26.51 -29.26 10.21
N GLU A 75 27.45 -28.38 9.89
CA GLU A 75 28.07 -27.45 10.84
C GLU A 75 27.04 -26.49 11.44
N TYR A 76 26.16 -25.89 10.63
CA TYR A 76 25.10 -25.02 11.14
C TYR A 76 24.08 -25.77 12.00
N LEU A 77 23.68 -26.97 11.58
CA LEU A 77 22.79 -27.82 12.38
C LEU A 77 23.41 -28.21 13.73
N GLN A 78 24.71 -28.53 13.74
CA GLN A 78 25.47 -28.83 14.97
C GLN A 78 25.70 -27.60 15.84
N ALA A 79 25.73 -26.41 15.24
CA ALA A 79 25.79 -25.14 15.97
C ALA A 79 24.49 -24.81 16.70
N GLY A 80 23.34 -25.37 16.27
CA GLY A 80 22.06 -25.19 16.92
C GLY A 80 20.92 -24.78 16.00
N ALA A 81 21.14 -24.70 14.68
CA ALA A 81 20.07 -24.40 13.72
C ALA A 81 18.97 -25.47 13.77
N ASP A 82 17.72 -25.03 13.81
CA ASP A 82 16.51 -25.85 13.65
C ASP A 82 16.09 -25.97 12.18
N ILE A 83 16.37 -24.93 11.40
CA ILE A 83 16.02 -24.78 9.99
C ILE A 83 17.31 -24.47 9.23
N ILE A 84 17.55 -25.14 8.12
CA ILE A 84 18.62 -24.82 7.17
C ILE A 84 18.05 -24.44 5.81
N GLU A 85 18.63 -23.45 5.17
CA GLU A 85 18.31 -23.08 3.80
C GLU A 85 18.95 -24.05 2.81
N THR A 86 18.32 -24.28 1.66
CA THR A 86 18.97 -24.95 0.53
C THR A 86 19.96 -24.00 -0.15
N ASN A 87 21.06 -24.53 -0.70
CA ASN A 87 21.99 -23.75 -1.54
C ASN A 87 21.37 -23.51 -2.93
N THR A 88 20.34 -22.66 -3.00
CA THR A 88 19.50 -22.45 -4.20
C THR A 88 19.12 -20.99 -4.45
N PHE A 89 19.84 -20.05 -3.85
CA PHE A 89 19.56 -18.62 -3.94
C PHE A 89 19.46 -18.12 -5.40
N SER A 90 20.32 -18.62 -6.28
CA SER A 90 20.40 -18.25 -7.70
C SER A 90 19.98 -19.38 -8.65
N SER A 91 19.31 -20.42 -8.15
CA SER A 91 18.93 -21.61 -8.93
C SER A 91 17.67 -21.40 -9.77
N THR A 92 17.61 -20.30 -10.51
CA THR A 92 16.54 -20.00 -11.47
C THR A 92 17.12 -19.97 -12.88
N SER A 93 16.31 -20.26 -13.90
CA SER A 93 16.74 -20.13 -15.30
C SER A 93 17.22 -18.71 -15.62
N VAL A 94 16.64 -17.69 -15.00
CA VAL A 94 17.01 -16.28 -15.16
C VAL A 94 18.42 -15.99 -14.63
N ALA A 95 18.73 -16.39 -13.39
CA ALA A 95 20.04 -16.12 -12.81
C ALA A 95 21.14 -17.05 -13.38
N GLN A 96 20.79 -18.30 -13.71
CA GLN A 96 21.73 -19.25 -14.32
C GLN A 96 22.10 -18.88 -15.77
N ALA A 97 21.37 -17.96 -16.42
CA ALA A 97 21.71 -17.45 -17.74
C ALA A 97 23.06 -16.71 -17.77
N ASP A 98 23.45 -16.04 -16.67
CA ASP A 98 24.75 -15.39 -16.54
C ASP A 98 25.92 -16.40 -16.62
N TYR A 99 25.64 -17.68 -16.37
CA TYR A 99 26.59 -18.79 -16.45
C TYR A 99 26.30 -19.76 -17.61
N GLY A 100 25.26 -19.55 -18.40
CA GLY A 100 24.83 -20.45 -19.49
C GLY A 100 24.34 -21.82 -18.99
N LEU A 101 23.68 -21.87 -17.83
CA LEU A 101 23.21 -23.10 -17.17
C LEU A 101 21.69 -23.09 -16.92
N GLU A 102 20.91 -22.37 -17.74
CA GLU A 102 19.46 -22.19 -17.57
C GLU A 102 18.71 -23.52 -17.45
N GLN A 103 19.10 -24.49 -18.27
CA GLN A 103 18.49 -25.84 -18.32
C GLN A 103 18.75 -26.69 -17.07
N LEU A 104 19.66 -26.26 -16.19
CA LEU A 104 19.96 -26.97 -14.96
C LEU A 104 19.12 -26.51 -13.78
N ALA A 105 18.31 -25.45 -13.90
CA ALA A 105 17.57 -24.87 -12.79
C ALA A 105 16.82 -25.93 -11.96
N TYR A 106 15.98 -26.76 -12.57
CA TYR A 106 15.29 -27.84 -11.86
C TYR A 106 16.24 -28.82 -11.15
N ARG A 107 17.31 -29.25 -11.83
CA ARG A 107 18.26 -30.24 -11.29
C ARG A 107 19.07 -29.67 -10.11
N LEU A 108 19.49 -28.41 -10.20
CA LEU A 108 20.22 -27.70 -9.14
C LEU A 108 19.37 -27.66 -7.86
N ASN A 109 18.11 -27.24 -7.98
CA ASN A 109 17.21 -27.16 -6.84
C ASN A 109 16.96 -28.51 -6.19
N ARG A 110 16.68 -29.53 -7.01
CA ARG A 110 16.42 -30.87 -6.50
C ARG A 110 17.63 -31.45 -5.77
N ALA A 111 18.82 -31.39 -6.38
CA ALA A 111 20.03 -31.91 -5.77
C ALA A 111 20.41 -31.17 -4.49
N SER A 112 20.27 -29.84 -4.49
CA SER A 112 20.53 -29.01 -3.31
C SER A 112 19.56 -29.31 -2.16
N ALA A 113 18.26 -29.47 -2.45
CA ALA A 113 17.27 -29.88 -1.47
C ALA A 113 17.51 -31.30 -0.92
N GLU A 114 17.88 -32.26 -1.77
CA GLU A 114 18.23 -33.63 -1.34
C GLU A 114 19.47 -33.64 -0.42
N LEU A 115 20.48 -32.80 -0.69
CA LEU A 115 21.67 -32.65 0.15
C LEU A 115 21.35 -32.04 1.51
N ALA A 116 20.60 -30.94 1.53
CA ALA A 116 20.15 -30.31 2.77
C ALA A 116 19.28 -31.29 3.59
N ARG A 117 18.36 -32.02 2.93
CA ARG A 117 17.54 -33.05 3.56
C ARG A 117 18.39 -34.14 4.21
N LYS A 118 19.39 -34.63 3.50
CA LYS A 118 20.31 -35.64 4.04
C LYS A 118 21.01 -35.14 5.31
N ALA A 119 21.52 -33.90 5.31
CA ALA A 119 22.16 -33.32 6.48
C ALA A 119 21.18 -33.16 7.66
N ALA A 120 19.97 -32.65 7.39
CA ALA A 120 18.90 -32.50 8.37
C ALA A 120 18.51 -33.85 9.00
N ASP A 121 18.35 -34.89 8.19
CA ASP A 121 17.95 -36.23 8.65
C ASP A 121 19.06 -36.90 9.47
N ASP A 122 20.32 -36.76 9.05
CA ASP A 122 21.47 -37.34 9.76
C ASP A 122 21.68 -36.68 11.13
N VAL A 123 21.53 -35.35 11.24
CA VAL A 123 21.58 -34.65 12.53
C VAL A 123 20.32 -34.93 13.37
N THR A 124 19.15 -35.09 12.75
CA THR A 124 17.92 -35.51 13.44
C THR A 124 18.11 -36.86 14.11
N LYS A 125 18.68 -37.85 13.40
CA LYS A 125 18.98 -39.18 13.95
C LYS A 125 19.98 -39.12 15.11
N GLN A 126 20.98 -38.22 15.03
CA GLN A 126 22.01 -38.09 16.07
C GLN A 126 21.50 -37.35 17.32
N SER A 127 20.70 -36.30 17.15
CA SER A 127 20.27 -35.43 18.25
C SER A 127 18.90 -35.81 18.83
N GLY A 128 18.08 -36.56 18.09
CA GLY A 128 16.69 -36.87 18.45
C GLY A 128 15.71 -35.73 18.17
N TRP A 129 16.17 -34.57 17.71
CA TRP A 129 15.36 -33.41 17.40
C TRP A 129 15.21 -33.22 15.90
N LYS A 130 13.97 -33.09 15.42
CA LYS A 130 13.66 -32.87 14.01
C LYS A 130 14.24 -31.54 13.52
N ARG A 131 14.91 -31.59 12.37
CA ARG A 131 15.44 -30.43 11.63
C ARG A 131 14.65 -30.22 10.34
N TYR A 132 14.52 -28.98 9.92
CA TYR A 132 13.71 -28.58 8.78
C TYR A 132 14.58 -28.03 7.65
N VAL A 133 14.17 -28.26 6.40
CA VAL A 133 14.81 -27.69 5.21
C VAL A 133 13.91 -26.63 4.61
N ALA A 134 14.42 -25.41 4.49
CA ALA A 134 13.79 -24.32 3.76
C ALA A 134 14.34 -24.26 2.33
N GLY A 135 13.49 -24.55 1.36
CA GLY A 135 13.80 -24.35 -0.05
C GLY A 135 13.87 -22.86 -0.35
N ALA A 136 15.08 -22.33 -0.50
CA ALA A 136 15.35 -20.92 -0.74
C ALA A 136 15.07 -20.51 -2.19
N LEU A 137 14.22 -19.50 -2.37
CA LEU A 137 13.94 -18.84 -3.64
C LEU A 137 14.41 -17.38 -3.55
N GLY A 138 15.56 -17.09 -4.14
CA GLY A 138 16.11 -15.73 -4.21
C GLY A 138 15.40 -14.84 -5.26
N PRO A 139 15.73 -13.55 -5.30
CA PRO A 139 14.98 -12.54 -6.05
C PRO A 139 15.33 -12.44 -7.56
N THR A 140 16.27 -13.25 -8.05
CA THR A 140 16.94 -13.12 -9.38
C THR A 140 17.75 -11.82 -9.54
N ASN A 141 18.39 -11.64 -10.71
CA ASN A 141 19.13 -10.43 -11.08
C ASN A 141 18.29 -9.44 -11.92
N LYS A 142 16.99 -9.65 -12.08
CA LYS A 142 16.06 -8.80 -12.85
C LYS A 142 14.98 -8.19 -11.97
N THR A 143 14.46 -7.03 -12.35
CA THR A 143 13.40 -6.30 -11.63
C THR A 143 12.14 -6.17 -12.50
N LEU A 144 10.97 -6.33 -11.90
CA LEU A 144 9.66 -6.08 -12.54
C LEU A 144 9.13 -4.67 -12.25
N SER A 145 9.44 -4.09 -11.10
CA SER A 145 8.90 -2.79 -10.71
C SER A 145 9.76 -1.61 -11.16
N VAL A 146 11.08 -1.84 -11.33
CA VAL A 146 12.07 -0.79 -11.66
C VAL A 146 12.60 -0.98 -13.07
N SER A 147 12.68 0.11 -13.84
CA SER A 147 13.33 0.11 -15.15
C SER A 147 14.86 0.07 -15.00
N PRO A 148 15.58 -0.71 -15.82
CA PRO A 148 17.04 -0.66 -15.88
C PRO A 148 17.57 0.64 -16.55
N SER A 149 16.70 1.46 -17.13
CA SER A 149 17.06 2.68 -17.86
C SER A 149 16.23 3.86 -17.37
N VAL A 150 16.93 4.92 -16.92
CA VAL A 150 16.29 6.18 -16.50
C VAL A 150 15.59 6.88 -17.67
N GLU A 151 16.11 6.73 -18.89
CA GLU A 151 15.55 7.34 -20.11
C GLU A 151 14.29 6.61 -20.63
N LYS A 152 14.07 5.35 -20.21
CA LYS A 152 12.92 4.54 -20.60
C LYS A 152 12.22 3.99 -19.35
N PRO A 153 11.49 4.83 -18.61
CA PRO A 153 10.88 4.44 -17.33
C PRO A 153 9.81 3.34 -17.47
N ASP A 154 9.24 3.13 -18.66
CA ASP A 154 8.26 2.08 -18.95
C ASP A 154 8.87 0.71 -19.26
N PHE A 155 10.15 0.65 -19.63
CA PHE A 155 10.82 -0.57 -20.04
C PHE A 155 11.13 -1.50 -18.86
N ARG A 156 11.03 -2.82 -19.08
CA ARG A 156 11.41 -3.87 -18.13
C ARG A 156 12.23 -4.94 -18.85
N ASN A 157 13.25 -5.47 -18.18
CA ASN A 157 14.14 -6.50 -18.72
C ASN A 157 13.57 -7.92 -18.65
N ILE A 158 12.46 -8.08 -17.93
CA ILE A 158 11.78 -9.36 -17.72
C ILE A 158 10.29 -9.08 -17.55
N THR A 159 9.47 -10.07 -17.87
CA THR A 159 8.02 -10.04 -17.68
C THR A 159 7.60 -10.90 -16.49
N PHE A 160 6.39 -10.63 -15.97
CA PHE A 160 5.83 -11.40 -14.86
C PHE A 160 5.73 -12.89 -15.19
N ASP A 161 5.30 -13.23 -16.41
CA ASP A 161 5.12 -14.62 -16.85
C ASP A 161 6.45 -15.38 -16.97
N GLU A 162 7.52 -14.71 -17.42
CA GLU A 162 8.87 -15.28 -17.45
C GLU A 162 9.38 -15.61 -16.05
N LEU A 163 9.16 -14.71 -15.07
CA LEU A 163 9.50 -14.99 -13.67
C LEU A 163 8.63 -16.10 -13.08
N VAL A 164 7.32 -16.13 -13.37
CA VAL A 164 6.44 -17.22 -12.93
C VAL A 164 6.95 -18.55 -13.47
N ALA A 165 7.36 -18.63 -14.74
CA ALA A 165 7.91 -19.85 -15.32
C ALA A 165 9.20 -20.29 -14.62
N ALA A 166 10.15 -19.37 -14.41
CA ALA A 166 11.40 -19.63 -13.73
C ALA A 166 11.20 -20.10 -12.28
N TYR A 167 10.34 -19.42 -11.53
CA TYR A 167 10.02 -19.79 -10.15
C TYR A 167 9.21 -21.09 -10.06
N THR A 168 8.36 -21.39 -11.04
CA THR A 168 7.63 -22.67 -11.10
C THR A 168 8.61 -23.83 -11.24
N GLU A 169 9.62 -23.69 -12.11
CA GLU A 169 10.66 -24.71 -12.28
C GLU A 169 11.51 -24.88 -11.02
N GLN A 170 11.91 -23.77 -10.39
CA GLN A 170 12.67 -23.75 -9.14
C GLN A 170 11.90 -24.45 -8.02
N ALA A 171 10.67 -23.99 -7.74
CA ALA A 171 9.82 -24.51 -6.68
C ALA A 171 9.50 -26.00 -6.87
N ARG A 172 9.30 -26.44 -8.12
CA ARG A 172 9.11 -27.87 -8.44
C ARG A 172 10.33 -28.69 -8.00
N GLY A 173 11.54 -28.25 -8.35
CA GLY A 173 12.78 -28.94 -7.95
C GLY A 173 12.94 -29.01 -6.43
N LEU A 174 12.64 -27.93 -5.72
CA LEU A 174 12.71 -27.86 -4.25
C LEU A 174 11.70 -28.82 -3.58
N LEU A 175 10.46 -28.86 -4.08
CA LEU A 175 9.41 -29.74 -3.57
C LEU A 175 9.75 -31.21 -3.83
N ASP A 176 10.21 -31.55 -5.04
CA ASP A 176 10.60 -32.91 -5.40
C ASP A 176 11.84 -33.38 -4.63
N GLY A 177 12.76 -32.46 -4.30
CA GLY A 177 13.92 -32.73 -3.45
C GLY A 177 13.61 -32.79 -1.95
N GLY A 178 12.35 -32.59 -1.56
CA GLY A 178 11.89 -32.79 -0.19
C GLY A 178 12.08 -31.60 0.75
N ALA A 179 11.98 -30.37 0.27
CA ALA A 179 11.90 -29.18 1.13
C ALA A 179 10.66 -29.23 2.05
N ASP A 180 10.81 -28.85 3.32
CA ASP A 180 9.68 -28.74 4.27
C ASP A 180 8.95 -27.42 4.15
N ILE A 181 9.68 -26.35 3.79
CA ILE A 181 9.25 -24.96 3.75
C ILE A 181 9.70 -24.39 2.40
N LEU A 182 8.90 -23.51 1.79
CA LEU A 182 9.36 -22.67 0.68
C LEU A 182 9.62 -21.27 1.21
N LEU A 183 10.85 -20.78 1.08
CA LEU A 183 11.30 -19.49 1.59
C LEU A 183 11.57 -18.55 0.41
N VAL A 184 10.68 -17.59 0.19
CA VAL A 184 10.92 -16.51 -0.78
C VAL A 184 11.64 -15.39 -0.03
N GLU A 185 12.90 -15.16 -0.35
CA GLU A 185 13.78 -14.34 0.49
C GLU A 185 14.57 -13.27 -0.28
N THR A 186 15.19 -12.38 0.49
CA THR A 186 15.99 -11.26 0.00
C THR A 186 15.21 -10.42 -1.01
N ILE A 187 13.92 -10.21 -0.74
CA ILE A 187 13.01 -9.55 -1.67
C ILE A 187 13.34 -8.06 -1.70
N PHE A 188 14.01 -7.63 -2.78
CA PHE A 188 14.23 -6.21 -3.10
C PHE A 188 13.10 -5.62 -3.96
N ASP A 189 12.39 -6.45 -4.72
CA ASP A 189 11.26 -6.11 -5.59
C ASP A 189 10.05 -6.99 -5.25
N THR A 190 8.99 -6.36 -4.73
CA THR A 190 7.78 -7.07 -4.31
C THR A 190 7.03 -7.69 -5.50
N ALA A 191 7.14 -7.13 -6.71
CA ALA A 191 6.53 -7.73 -7.89
C ALA A 191 7.18 -9.09 -8.24
N ASN A 192 8.50 -9.23 -8.05
CA ASN A 192 9.19 -10.52 -8.21
C ASN A 192 8.67 -11.54 -7.18
N ALA A 193 8.53 -11.12 -5.92
CA ALA A 193 7.97 -11.98 -4.88
C ALA A 193 6.53 -12.41 -5.22
N LYS A 194 5.69 -11.51 -5.73
CA LYS A 194 4.34 -11.86 -6.20
C LYS A 194 4.38 -12.88 -7.33
N ALA A 195 5.34 -12.79 -8.27
CA ALA A 195 5.54 -13.81 -9.31
C ALA A 195 5.93 -15.18 -8.72
N ALA A 196 6.84 -15.21 -7.74
CA ALA A 196 7.21 -16.44 -7.03
C ALA A 196 6.02 -17.05 -6.28
N LEU A 197 5.25 -16.23 -5.56
CA LEU A 197 4.05 -16.66 -4.82
C LEU A 197 2.95 -17.17 -5.75
N PHE A 198 2.77 -16.54 -6.90
CA PHE A 198 1.85 -17.00 -7.94
C PHE A 198 2.26 -18.38 -8.49
N ALA A 199 3.54 -18.57 -8.78
CA ALA A 199 4.10 -19.86 -9.21
C ALA A 199 3.89 -20.97 -8.16
N ILE A 200 4.13 -20.66 -6.88
CA ILE A 200 3.92 -21.59 -5.76
C ILE A 200 2.45 -21.97 -5.63
N ASP A 201 1.52 -21.01 -5.68
CA ASP A 201 0.09 -21.28 -5.55
C ASP A 201 -0.44 -22.13 -6.72
N LEU A 202 0.05 -21.90 -7.95
CA LEU A 202 -0.25 -22.75 -9.10
C LEU A 202 0.17 -24.22 -8.90
N LEU A 203 1.33 -24.45 -8.29
CA LEU A 203 1.82 -25.81 -7.99
C LEU A 203 0.96 -26.48 -6.92
N PHE A 204 0.55 -25.74 -5.89
CA PHE A 204 -0.33 -26.25 -4.83
C PHE A 204 -1.74 -26.56 -5.31
N GLU A 205 -2.25 -25.81 -6.28
CA GLU A 205 -3.57 -26.07 -6.86
C GLU A 205 -3.57 -27.33 -7.74
N LYS A 206 -2.49 -27.57 -8.50
CA LYS A 206 -2.45 -28.63 -9.52
C LYS A 206 -1.90 -29.96 -9.04
N SER A 207 -0.78 -29.95 -8.30
CA SER A 207 0.09 -31.14 -8.24
C SER A 207 0.75 -31.41 -6.88
N TYR A 208 0.79 -30.44 -5.97
CA TYR A 208 1.56 -30.54 -4.73
C TYR A 208 0.74 -30.25 -3.48
N GLU A 209 1.07 -30.93 -2.37
CA GLU A 209 0.54 -30.58 -1.06
C GLU A 209 1.08 -29.19 -0.63
N ARG A 210 0.20 -28.33 -0.08
CA ARG A 210 0.58 -27.01 0.42
C ARG A 210 1.57 -27.11 1.58
N LYS A 211 2.83 -26.76 1.31
CA LYS A 211 3.87 -26.56 2.34
C LYS A 211 3.79 -25.15 2.95
N PRO A 212 4.29 -24.93 4.17
CA PRO A 212 4.46 -23.60 4.73
C PRO A 212 5.29 -22.70 3.81
N ILE A 213 4.83 -21.46 3.64
CA ILE A 213 5.56 -20.41 2.91
C ILE A 213 6.15 -19.45 3.94
N PHE A 214 7.45 -19.19 3.83
CA PHE A 214 8.13 -18.10 4.51
C PHE A 214 8.43 -17.00 3.50
N ILE A 215 8.33 -15.75 3.93
CA ILE A 215 8.57 -14.58 3.08
C ILE A 215 9.50 -13.63 3.82
N SER A 216 10.63 -13.27 3.22
CA SER A 216 11.59 -12.33 3.81
C SER A 216 11.93 -11.19 2.86
N GLY A 217 11.61 -9.96 3.28
CA GLY A 217 11.95 -8.73 2.58
C GLY A 217 13.36 -8.24 2.91
N THR A 218 13.90 -7.37 2.06
CA THR A 218 15.15 -6.66 2.35
C THR A 218 14.93 -5.16 2.26
N ILE A 219 15.16 -4.49 3.38
CA ILE A 219 15.18 -3.03 3.49
C ILE A 219 16.61 -2.56 3.25
N VAL A 220 16.80 -1.70 2.24
CA VAL A 220 18.14 -1.37 1.74
C VAL A 220 18.86 -0.31 2.57
N ASP A 221 18.12 0.52 3.31
CA ASP A 221 18.68 1.61 4.10
C ASP A 221 17.80 2.00 5.30
N ARG A 222 18.21 3.06 6.01
CA ARG A 222 17.49 3.57 7.18
C ARG A 222 16.16 4.27 6.85
N SER A 223 15.80 4.45 5.58
CA SER A 223 14.49 4.97 5.19
C SER A 223 13.36 3.98 5.43
N GLY A 224 13.67 2.69 5.61
CA GLY A 224 12.65 1.66 5.84
C GLY A 224 11.97 1.17 4.56
N ARG A 225 12.59 1.37 3.40
CA ARG A 225 12.06 0.98 2.09
C ARG A 225 12.87 -0.14 1.43
N THR A 226 12.19 -0.95 0.64
CA THR A 226 12.81 -1.88 -0.32
C THR A 226 13.51 -1.12 -1.44
N LEU A 227 14.30 -1.81 -2.27
CA LEU A 227 14.89 -1.19 -3.47
C LEU A 227 13.83 -0.64 -4.43
N SER A 228 12.67 -1.32 -4.49
CA SER A 228 11.48 -0.90 -5.24
C SER A 228 10.69 0.26 -4.60
N GLY A 229 11.18 0.81 -3.48
CA GLY A 229 10.62 1.99 -2.80
C GLY A 229 9.47 1.71 -1.84
N GLN A 230 9.11 0.44 -1.62
CA GLN A 230 7.95 0.05 -0.82
C GLN A 230 8.29 -0.02 0.68
N THR A 231 7.38 0.43 1.55
CA THR A 231 7.57 0.33 3.01
C THR A 231 7.33 -1.10 3.51
N GLY A 232 7.86 -1.43 4.69
CA GLY A 232 7.65 -2.75 5.30
C GLY A 232 6.17 -3.12 5.50
N GLU A 233 5.31 -2.17 5.87
CA GLU A 233 3.88 -2.42 6.02
C GLU A 233 3.18 -2.66 4.68
N ALA A 234 3.53 -1.86 3.65
CA ALA A 234 3.00 -2.05 2.31
C ALA A 234 3.45 -3.38 1.71
N PHE A 235 4.70 -3.79 1.97
CA PHE A 235 5.22 -5.10 1.60
C PHE A 235 4.37 -6.23 2.21
N VAL A 236 4.11 -6.19 3.53
CA VAL A 236 3.24 -7.16 4.21
C VAL A 236 1.87 -7.23 3.54
N VAL A 237 1.22 -6.10 3.28
CA VAL A 237 -0.10 -6.06 2.61
C VAL A 237 -0.05 -6.73 1.23
N SER A 238 1.00 -6.45 0.47
CA SER A 238 1.14 -6.92 -0.93
C SER A 238 1.31 -8.44 -1.03
N VAL A 239 1.91 -9.08 -0.02
CA VAL A 239 2.22 -10.52 -0.03
C VAL A 239 1.34 -11.36 0.90
N SER A 240 0.47 -10.73 1.70
CA SER A 240 -0.39 -11.43 2.68
C SER A 240 -1.37 -12.43 2.05
N HIS A 241 -1.74 -12.24 0.78
CA HIS A 241 -2.63 -13.13 0.04
C HIS A 241 -2.09 -14.58 -0.06
N ALA A 242 -0.76 -14.76 -0.01
CA ALA A 242 -0.14 -16.08 -0.01
C ALA A 242 -0.33 -16.86 1.31
N LYS A 243 -0.87 -16.21 2.36
CA LYS A 243 -1.05 -16.76 3.71
C LYS A 243 0.26 -17.34 4.27
N PRO A 244 1.34 -16.54 4.32
CA PRO A 244 2.63 -17.02 4.82
C PRO A 244 2.51 -17.47 6.28
N LEU A 245 3.24 -18.53 6.63
CA LEU A 245 3.38 -18.94 8.03
C LEU A 245 4.28 -17.94 8.77
N CYS A 246 5.35 -17.51 8.12
CA CYS A 246 6.29 -16.52 8.64
C CYS A 246 6.52 -15.39 7.62
N ILE A 247 6.63 -14.17 8.11
CA ILE A 247 7.06 -13.01 7.33
C ILE A 247 8.10 -12.21 8.10
N GLY A 248 9.07 -11.62 7.43
CA GLY A 248 10.02 -10.74 8.10
C GLY A 248 11.09 -10.19 7.20
N LEU A 249 12.30 -10.03 7.74
CA LEU A 249 13.39 -9.32 7.05
C LEU A 249 14.73 -10.05 7.18
N ASN A 250 15.55 -9.86 6.15
CA ASN A 250 16.92 -10.35 6.10
C ASN A 250 17.85 -9.46 5.27
N CYS A 251 19.15 -9.67 5.48
CA CYS A 251 20.23 -9.01 4.76
C CYS A 251 20.21 -7.47 4.87
N ALA A 252 21.12 -6.82 4.13
CA ALA A 252 21.40 -5.38 4.00
C ALA A 252 21.77 -4.63 5.28
N LEU A 253 21.10 -4.90 6.39
CA LEU A 253 21.22 -4.23 7.67
C LEU A 253 21.70 -5.21 8.75
N GLY A 254 22.41 -4.68 9.74
CA GLY A 254 22.66 -5.38 11.00
C GLY A 254 21.39 -5.43 11.87
N ALA A 255 21.46 -6.16 12.98
CA ALA A 255 20.32 -6.31 13.88
C ALA A 255 19.82 -4.94 14.40
N THR A 256 20.70 -4.09 14.91
CA THR A 256 20.34 -2.79 15.49
C THR A 256 19.51 -1.92 14.53
N GLU A 257 19.94 -1.79 13.27
CA GLU A 257 19.23 -1.04 12.23
C GLU A 257 17.90 -1.68 11.81
N MET A 258 17.81 -3.01 11.86
CA MET A 258 16.63 -3.76 11.41
C MET A 258 15.51 -3.78 12.46
N ARG A 259 15.83 -3.63 13.75
CA ARG A 259 14.87 -3.61 14.87
C ARG A 259 13.62 -2.79 14.59
N PRO A 260 13.75 -1.52 14.14
CA PRO A 260 12.57 -0.72 13.92
C PRO A 260 11.61 -1.34 12.90
N PHE A 261 12.12 -1.88 11.81
CA PHE A 261 11.30 -2.39 10.71
C PHE A 261 10.64 -3.72 11.08
N ILE A 262 11.32 -4.57 11.85
CA ILE A 262 10.73 -5.81 12.40
C ILE A 262 9.54 -5.51 13.31
N GLU A 263 9.66 -4.51 14.19
CA GLU A 263 8.56 -4.11 15.07
C GLU A 263 7.33 -3.64 14.26
N ALA A 264 7.56 -2.85 13.20
CA ALA A 264 6.50 -2.32 12.35
C ALA A 264 5.78 -3.42 11.55
N ILE A 265 6.55 -4.38 10.99
CA ILE A 265 6.02 -5.57 10.34
C ILE A 265 5.26 -6.44 11.35
N GLY A 266 5.81 -6.64 12.55
CA GLY A 266 5.18 -7.40 13.64
C GLY A 266 3.83 -6.85 14.07
N LYS A 267 3.61 -5.53 14.03
CA LYS A 267 2.29 -4.93 14.30
C LYS A 267 1.32 -5.07 13.12
N SER A 268 1.83 -5.31 11.93
CA SER A 268 1.08 -5.32 10.68
C SER A 268 0.64 -6.71 10.20
N THR A 269 0.94 -7.78 10.94
CA THR A 269 0.67 -9.16 10.50
C THR A 269 0.31 -10.11 11.63
N SER A 270 -0.56 -11.08 11.32
CA SER A 270 -0.87 -12.24 12.17
C SER A 270 0.07 -13.43 11.92
N ALA A 271 0.96 -13.35 10.94
CA ALA A 271 2.00 -14.35 10.72
C ALA A 271 3.07 -14.29 11.81
N PHE A 272 3.86 -15.35 11.93
CA PHE A 272 5.06 -15.36 12.77
C PHE A 272 6.16 -14.48 12.15
N ILE A 273 7.07 -13.98 12.97
CA ILE A 273 8.15 -13.11 12.51
C ILE A 273 9.48 -13.85 12.42
N ILE A 274 10.12 -13.73 11.26
CA ILE A 274 11.47 -14.25 10.98
C ILE A 274 12.44 -13.07 10.80
N CYS A 275 13.61 -13.12 11.45
CA CYS A 275 14.60 -12.05 11.37
C CYS A 275 16.01 -12.64 11.31
N TYR A 276 16.75 -12.40 10.23
CA TYR A 276 18.10 -12.91 10.05
C TYR A 276 19.00 -11.85 9.41
N PRO A 277 19.53 -10.91 10.22
CA PRO A 277 20.33 -9.79 9.76
C PRO A 277 21.75 -10.23 9.34
N ASN A 278 22.49 -9.31 8.73
CA ASN A 278 23.93 -9.49 8.52
C ASN A 278 24.70 -9.41 9.84
N ALA A 279 25.94 -9.91 9.86
CA ALA A 279 26.90 -9.68 10.94
C ALA A 279 27.43 -8.23 10.89
N GLY A 280 26.52 -7.27 11.08
CA GLY A 280 26.78 -5.84 10.93
C GLY A 280 26.76 -5.36 9.47
N LEU A 281 27.15 -4.10 9.27
CA LEU A 281 27.33 -3.54 7.93
C LEU A 281 28.67 -4.00 7.34
N PRO A 282 28.76 -4.21 6.02
CA PRO A 282 30.02 -4.60 5.39
C PRO A 282 31.08 -3.49 5.55
N ASN A 283 32.31 -3.91 5.85
CA ASN A 283 33.46 -3.02 5.96
C ASN A 283 33.99 -2.61 4.57
N THR A 284 34.99 -1.73 4.53
CA THR A 284 35.56 -1.21 3.25
C THR A 284 36.15 -2.29 2.34
N PHE A 285 36.40 -3.49 2.86
CA PHE A 285 36.92 -4.64 2.12
C PHE A 285 35.83 -5.67 1.79
N GLY A 286 34.55 -5.37 2.08
CA GLY A 286 33.42 -6.27 1.86
C GLY A 286 33.28 -7.39 2.90
N GLY A 287 34.08 -7.36 3.97
CA GLY A 287 34.00 -8.29 5.09
C GLY A 287 33.03 -7.80 6.17
N TYR A 288 32.82 -8.63 7.20
CA TYR A 288 31.91 -8.36 8.32
C TYR A 288 32.69 -8.45 9.64
N ASP A 289 32.65 -7.39 10.43
CA ASP A 289 33.47 -7.26 11.66
C ASP A 289 32.67 -7.54 12.94
N GLU A 290 31.34 -7.68 12.86
CA GLU A 290 30.51 -7.95 14.02
C GLU A 290 30.78 -9.36 14.56
N THR A 291 30.93 -9.47 15.88
CA THR A 291 31.28 -10.74 16.53
C THR A 291 30.03 -11.56 16.88
N PRO A 292 30.16 -12.90 17.06
CA PRO A 292 29.05 -13.76 17.48
C PRO A 292 28.27 -13.24 18.70
N GLN A 293 28.97 -12.69 19.68
CA GLN A 293 28.37 -12.20 20.92
C GLN A 293 27.55 -10.92 20.69
N VAL A 294 28.01 -10.03 19.81
CA VAL A 294 27.28 -8.79 19.51
C VAL A 294 25.97 -9.13 18.77
N THR A 295 26.04 -9.93 17.70
CA THR A 295 24.85 -10.34 16.96
C THR A 295 23.86 -11.10 17.84
N ALA A 296 24.34 -12.04 18.67
CA ALA A 296 23.51 -12.78 19.59
C ALA A 296 22.83 -11.89 20.65
N SER A 297 23.55 -10.92 21.20
CA SER A 297 22.98 -9.96 22.17
C SER A 297 21.85 -9.15 21.54
N SER A 298 22.04 -8.63 20.33
CA SER A 298 21.00 -7.84 19.65
C SER A 298 19.75 -8.66 19.31
N LEU A 299 19.92 -9.91 18.87
CA LEU A 299 18.78 -10.81 18.60
C LEU A 299 18.12 -11.32 19.89
N GLN A 300 18.88 -11.45 20.98
CA GLN A 300 18.33 -11.73 22.30
C GLN A 300 17.41 -10.59 22.77
N ASP A 301 17.81 -9.33 22.59
CA ASP A 301 16.96 -8.18 22.92
C ASP A 301 15.63 -8.24 22.15
N PHE A 302 15.65 -8.62 20.87
CA PHE A 302 14.43 -8.78 20.07
C PHE A 302 13.53 -9.89 20.61
N ALA A 303 14.14 -10.99 21.04
CA ALA A 303 13.45 -12.13 21.61
C ALA A 303 12.82 -11.78 22.98
N VAL A 304 13.55 -11.07 23.84
CA VAL A 304 13.08 -10.60 25.14
C VAL A 304 11.92 -9.61 24.99
N ASP A 305 12.00 -8.71 24.01
CA ASP A 305 10.95 -7.75 23.69
C ASP A 305 9.74 -8.38 22.96
N GLY A 306 9.77 -9.69 22.69
CA GLY A 306 8.68 -10.41 22.05
C GLY A 306 8.45 -10.01 20.58
N LEU A 307 9.51 -9.67 19.85
CA LEU A 307 9.44 -9.22 18.44
C LEU A 307 9.53 -10.35 17.42
N VAL A 308 10.15 -11.48 17.77
CA VAL A 308 10.55 -12.54 16.82
C VAL A 308 10.04 -13.93 17.22
N ASN A 309 9.89 -14.79 16.22
CA ASN A 309 9.57 -16.22 16.36
C ASN A 309 10.68 -17.12 15.77
N ILE A 310 11.39 -16.62 14.77
CA ILE A 310 12.55 -17.25 14.15
C ILE A 310 13.68 -16.23 14.08
N VAL A 311 14.87 -16.63 14.48
CA VAL A 311 16.09 -15.81 14.36
C VAL A 311 17.16 -16.58 13.59
N GLY A 312 18.03 -15.88 12.87
CA GLY A 312 19.14 -16.51 12.14
C GLY A 312 20.20 -15.49 11.76
N GLY A 313 21.00 -15.82 10.75
CA GLY A 313 22.01 -14.93 10.19
C GLY A 313 22.02 -14.93 8.67
N CYS A 314 22.44 -13.81 8.07
CA CYS A 314 22.66 -13.71 6.63
C CYS A 314 24.16 -13.53 6.35
N CYS A 315 24.56 -12.53 5.54
CA CYS A 315 25.95 -12.33 5.16
C CYS A 315 26.85 -12.05 6.37
N GLY A 316 28.02 -12.70 6.40
CA GLY A 316 29.02 -12.58 7.46
C GLY A 316 28.80 -13.51 8.66
N THR A 317 27.64 -14.18 8.74
CA THR A 317 27.33 -15.07 9.87
C THR A 317 27.85 -16.49 9.64
N THR A 318 28.40 -17.10 10.70
CA THR A 318 29.08 -18.40 10.68
C THR A 318 28.47 -19.33 11.73
N PRO A 319 28.85 -20.63 11.78
CA PRO A 319 28.40 -21.54 12.83
C PRO A 319 28.66 -21.03 14.27
N SER A 320 29.70 -20.24 14.50
CA SER A 320 29.93 -19.63 15.82
C SER A 320 28.87 -18.57 16.17
N HIS A 321 28.40 -17.79 15.19
CA HIS A 321 27.28 -16.86 15.36
C HIS A 321 25.99 -17.61 15.68
N ILE A 322 25.66 -18.64 14.90
CA ILE A 322 24.44 -19.43 15.10
C ILE A 322 24.43 -20.11 16.47
N ARG A 323 25.58 -20.60 16.96
CA ARG A 323 25.69 -21.15 18.31
C ARG A 323 25.39 -20.11 19.38
N ALA A 324 26.00 -18.93 19.28
CA ALA A 324 25.77 -17.84 20.23
C ALA A 324 24.30 -17.39 20.23
N ILE A 325 23.69 -17.25 19.04
CA ILE A 325 22.27 -16.91 18.88
C ILE A 325 21.39 -17.98 19.52
N ALA A 326 21.61 -19.25 19.19
CA ALA A 326 20.82 -20.37 19.71
C ALA A 326 20.87 -20.46 21.24
N GLU A 327 22.04 -20.24 21.84
CA GLU A 327 22.20 -20.18 23.30
C GLU A 327 21.47 -18.99 23.91
N ALA A 328 21.56 -17.81 23.28
CA ALA A 328 20.97 -16.57 23.80
C ALA A 328 19.43 -16.58 23.79
N VAL A 329 18.80 -17.13 22.75
CA VAL A 329 17.33 -17.15 22.61
C VAL A 329 16.65 -18.37 23.24
N LYS A 330 17.41 -19.36 23.72
CA LYS A 330 16.91 -20.66 24.18
C LYS A 330 15.81 -20.58 25.25
N GLN A 331 15.89 -19.59 26.14
CA GLN A 331 14.95 -19.41 27.26
C GLN A 331 13.94 -18.26 27.03
N CYS A 332 14.01 -17.61 25.87
CA CYS A 332 13.12 -16.51 25.54
C CYS A 332 11.76 -17.04 25.08
N GLN A 333 10.69 -16.30 25.42
CA GLN A 333 9.36 -16.60 24.93
C GLN A 333 9.21 -16.06 23.50
N PRO A 334 8.58 -16.83 22.58
CA PRO A 334 8.34 -16.35 21.22
C PRO A 334 7.30 -15.22 21.22
N ARG A 335 7.37 -14.34 20.20
CA ARG A 335 6.32 -13.36 19.92
C ARG A 335 4.95 -14.02 19.84
N VAL A 336 3.94 -13.40 20.44
CA VAL A 336 2.53 -13.79 20.26
C VAL A 336 1.94 -12.97 19.10
N PRO A 337 1.60 -13.59 17.96
CA PRO A 337 1.01 -12.86 16.85
C PRO A 337 -0.37 -12.28 17.24
N ALA A 338 -0.64 -11.05 16.82
CA ALA A 338 -1.94 -10.43 17.01
C ALA A 338 -2.97 -11.10 16.08
N ALA A 339 -3.91 -11.84 16.66
CA ALA A 339 -4.88 -12.65 15.91
C ALA A 339 -5.89 -11.81 15.12
N ASP A 340 -6.20 -10.59 15.59
CA ASP A 340 -7.21 -9.71 15.01
C ASP A 340 -6.61 -8.48 14.30
N SER A 341 -5.31 -8.49 13.97
CA SER A 341 -4.66 -7.40 13.22
C SER A 341 -5.41 -7.11 11.93
N PHE A 342 -6.09 -5.97 11.87
CA PHE A 342 -6.81 -5.45 10.70
C PHE A 342 -7.89 -6.39 10.15
N LYS A 343 -8.52 -7.20 11.00
CA LYS A 343 -9.51 -8.22 10.59
C LYS A 343 -10.71 -7.69 9.80
N ASP A 344 -11.18 -6.47 10.11
CA ASP A 344 -12.32 -5.83 9.44
C ASP A 344 -11.91 -4.75 8.44
N TYR A 345 -10.67 -4.80 7.95
CA TYR A 345 -10.11 -3.78 7.07
C TYR A 345 -9.93 -4.33 5.66
N LEU A 346 -10.27 -3.50 4.67
CA LEU A 346 -9.75 -3.65 3.33
C LEU A 346 -8.33 -3.06 3.33
N LEU A 347 -7.36 -3.92 3.03
CA LEU A 347 -5.95 -3.55 2.94
C LEU A 347 -5.56 -3.44 1.47
N LEU A 348 -5.09 -2.25 1.08
CA LEU A 348 -4.55 -1.95 -0.23
C LEU A 348 -3.11 -1.43 -0.07
N SER A 349 -2.34 -1.41 -1.15
CA SER A 349 -1.02 -0.78 -1.13
C SER A 349 -0.59 -0.28 -2.49
N GLY A 350 0.08 0.87 -2.49
CA GLY A 350 1.04 1.25 -3.53
C GLY A 350 2.46 0.96 -3.01
N LEU A 351 3.32 1.97 -3.00
CA LEU A 351 4.55 1.98 -2.19
C LEU A 351 4.25 2.07 -0.69
N GLU A 352 3.06 2.56 -0.34
CA GLU A 352 2.60 2.80 1.02
C GLU A 352 1.30 2.04 1.29
N PRO A 353 1.05 1.60 2.54
CA PRO A 353 -0.16 0.88 2.89
C PRO A 353 -1.34 1.85 2.93
N PHE A 354 -2.48 1.42 2.41
CA PHE A 354 -3.74 2.15 2.54
C PHE A 354 -4.80 1.23 3.16
N ARG A 355 -5.30 1.62 4.34
CA ARG A 355 -6.15 0.79 5.20
C ARG A 355 -7.54 1.41 5.29
N ILE A 356 -8.57 0.67 4.88
CA ILE A 356 -9.97 1.12 4.90
C ILE A 356 -10.71 0.31 5.96
N GLY A 357 -10.91 0.88 7.14
CA GLY A 357 -11.62 0.26 8.26
C GLY A 357 -13.02 0.86 8.48
N PRO A 358 -13.74 0.42 9.53
CA PRO A 358 -15.10 0.87 9.83
C PRO A 358 -15.26 2.38 10.08
N TYR A 359 -14.18 3.04 10.51
CA TYR A 359 -14.15 4.48 10.83
C TYR A 359 -13.42 5.31 9.78
N THR A 360 -12.96 4.69 8.69
CA THR A 360 -12.36 5.42 7.58
C THR A 360 -13.47 6.21 6.88
N ASN A 361 -13.24 7.51 6.67
CA ASN A 361 -14.17 8.35 5.89
C ASN A 361 -14.24 7.88 4.42
N PHE A 362 -15.16 8.47 3.66
CA PHE A 362 -15.35 8.15 2.24
C PHE A 362 -14.04 8.21 1.44
N VAL A 363 -13.74 7.13 0.73
CA VAL A 363 -12.52 6.98 -0.07
C VAL A 363 -12.76 7.47 -1.50
N ASN A 364 -11.95 8.45 -1.91
CA ASN A 364 -12.01 9.02 -3.26
C ASN A 364 -11.11 8.23 -4.22
N ILE A 365 -11.71 7.53 -5.17
CA ILE A 365 -11.00 6.87 -6.28
C ILE A 365 -11.00 7.84 -7.48
N GLY A 366 -9.83 8.30 -7.92
CA GLY A 366 -9.71 9.32 -8.96
C GLY A 366 -10.07 8.82 -10.35
N GLU A 367 -11.11 9.40 -10.97
CA GLU A 367 -11.70 8.93 -12.24
C GLU A 367 -10.99 9.40 -13.53
N ARG A 368 -10.02 10.32 -13.46
CA ARG A 368 -9.57 11.07 -14.66
C ARG A 368 -8.53 10.35 -15.52
N CYS A 369 -7.95 9.26 -15.05
CA CYS A 369 -7.02 8.42 -15.82
C CYS A 369 -7.79 7.37 -16.63
N ASN A 370 -8.84 7.83 -17.32
CA ASN A 370 -9.78 7.01 -18.05
C ASN A 370 -9.91 7.53 -19.49
N VAL A 371 -9.57 6.70 -20.48
CA VAL A 371 -9.60 7.09 -21.90
C VAL A 371 -11.02 7.42 -22.36
N ALA A 372 -12.04 6.65 -21.94
CA ALA A 372 -13.43 6.92 -22.28
C ALA A 372 -14.01 8.15 -21.54
N GLY A 373 -13.59 8.38 -20.30
CA GLY A 373 -14.14 9.41 -19.41
C GLY A 373 -13.46 10.78 -19.49
N SER A 374 -12.19 10.85 -19.90
CA SER A 374 -11.35 12.06 -19.80
C SER A 374 -10.73 12.42 -21.15
N ARG A 375 -11.32 13.43 -21.83
CA ARG A 375 -10.84 13.91 -23.15
C ARG A 375 -9.35 14.28 -23.15
N LYS A 376 -8.86 14.89 -22.06
CA LYS A 376 -7.44 15.28 -21.95
C LYS A 376 -6.54 14.05 -21.85
N PHE A 377 -6.91 13.07 -21.03
CA PHE A 377 -6.16 11.83 -20.86
C PHE A 377 -6.16 11.01 -22.16
N ALA A 378 -7.34 10.83 -22.76
CA ALA A 378 -7.52 10.16 -24.04
C ALA A 378 -6.59 10.72 -25.12
N LYS A 379 -6.55 12.06 -25.27
CA LYS A 379 -5.69 12.73 -26.25
C LYS A 379 -4.21 12.42 -26.02
N LEU A 380 -3.75 12.44 -24.77
CA LEU A 380 -2.34 12.18 -24.43
C LEU A 380 -1.97 10.71 -24.67
N ILE A 381 -2.81 9.77 -24.25
CA ILE A 381 -2.56 8.33 -24.45
C ILE A 381 -2.57 7.97 -25.94
N MET A 382 -3.55 8.45 -26.71
CA MET A 382 -3.60 8.23 -28.16
C MET A 382 -2.41 8.86 -28.91
N ALA A 383 -1.86 9.96 -28.39
CA ALA A 383 -0.66 10.60 -28.93
C ALA A 383 0.65 9.95 -28.44
N GLY A 384 0.59 8.94 -27.58
CA GLY A 384 1.77 8.30 -26.98
C GLY A 384 2.51 9.18 -25.95
N GLN A 385 1.88 10.24 -25.45
CA GLN A 385 2.46 11.20 -24.49
C GLN A 385 2.21 10.74 -23.03
N TYR A 386 2.79 9.58 -22.67
CA TYR A 386 2.57 8.96 -21.36
C TYR A 386 3.13 9.78 -20.18
N GLU A 387 4.28 10.44 -20.35
CA GLU A 387 4.87 11.31 -19.32
C GLU A 387 3.95 12.49 -18.99
N GLU A 388 3.40 13.17 -20.01
CA GLU A 388 2.43 14.23 -19.79
C GLU A 388 1.14 13.69 -19.15
N ALA A 389 0.75 12.45 -19.45
CA ALA A 389 -0.41 11.80 -18.83
C ALA A 389 -0.21 11.55 -17.32
N LEU A 390 1.03 11.33 -16.84
CA LEU A 390 1.33 11.24 -15.40
C LEU A 390 0.94 12.51 -14.65
N SER A 391 0.99 13.68 -15.27
CA SER A 391 0.55 14.93 -14.65
C SER A 391 -0.93 14.90 -14.23
N ILE A 392 -1.77 14.12 -14.94
CA ILE A 392 -3.18 13.94 -14.60
C ILE A 392 -3.32 13.05 -13.37
N ALA A 393 -2.57 11.95 -13.31
CA ALA A 393 -2.52 11.07 -12.13
C ALA A 393 -2.01 11.81 -10.89
N LYS A 394 -0.88 12.51 -11.01
CA LYS A 394 -0.28 13.33 -9.94
C LYS A 394 -1.25 14.38 -9.43
N ALA A 395 -1.87 15.15 -10.32
CA ALA A 395 -2.84 16.16 -9.95
C ALA A 395 -4.03 15.57 -9.17
N GLN A 396 -4.50 14.38 -9.51
CA GLN A 396 -5.58 13.73 -8.77
C GLN A 396 -5.17 13.38 -7.34
N VAL A 397 -3.97 12.82 -7.14
CA VAL A 397 -3.43 12.51 -5.82
C VAL A 397 -3.26 13.80 -4.99
N GLU A 398 -2.70 14.86 -5.59
CA GLU A 398 -2.54 16.17 -4.94
C GLU A 398 -3.88 16.82 -4.57
N MET A 399 -4.94 16.52 -5.32
CA MET A 399 -6.32 16.94 -5.07
C MET A 399 -7.07 15.99 -4.13
N GLY A 400 -6.42 15.00 -3.53
CA GLY A 400 -7.02 14.15 -2.49
C GLY A 400 -7.61 12.82 -2.98
N ALA A 401 -7.29 12.37 -4.19
CA ALA A 401 -7.52 10.98 -4.58
C ALA A 401 -6.62 10.04 -3.77
N GLN A 402 -7.22 9.05 -3.12
CA GLN A 402 -6.52 8.07 -2.27
C GLN A 402 -6.23 6.77 -3.01
N VAL A 403 -6.94 6.52 -4.11
CA VAL A 403 -6.74 5.43 -5.07
C VAL A 403 -6.89 6.04 -6.46
N LEU A 404 -6.18 5.52 -7.47
CA LEU A 404 -6.32 5.98 -8.86
C LEU A 404 -6.98 4.92 -9.72
N ASP A 405 -8.08 5.27 -10.38
CA ASP A 405 -8.71 4.43 -11.40
C ASP A 405 -7.98 4.63 -12.74
N ILE A 406 -7.54 3.53 -13.35
CA ILE A 406 -6.83 3.52 -14.63
C ILE A 406 -7.63 2.70 -15.62
N ASN A 407 -8.13 3.34 -16.67
CA ASN A 407 -8.88 2.69 -17.74
C ASN A 407 -8.27 3.04 -19.11
N MET A 408 -7.93 1.99 -19.86
CA MET A 408 -7.32 2.05 -21.20
C MET A 408 -8.21 1.46 -22.29
N ASP A 409 -9.49 1.27 -22.02
CA ASP A 409 -10.44 0.71 -22.98
C ASP A 409 -10.78 1.73 -24.07
N GLU A 410 -10.28 1.48 -25.28
CA GLU A 410 -10.61 2.23 -26.49
C GLU A 410 -10.32 1.37 -27.71
N GLY A 411 -11.18 1.41 -28.74
CA GLY A 411 -11.09 0.51 -29.89
C GLY A 411 -9.83 0.71 -30.75
N MET A 412 -9.15 1.84 -30.61
CA MET A 412 -7.91 2.17 -31.32
C MET A 412 -6.64 1.81 -30.53
N LEU A 413 -6.75 1.38 -29.27
CA LEU A 413 -5.61 1.05 -28.42
C LEU A 413 -5.44 -0.47 -28.30
N ASP A 414 -4.18 -0.90 -28.23
CA ASP A 414 -3.84 -2.20 -27.66
C ASP A 414 -3.98 -2.10 -26.14
N GLY A 415 -5.17 -2.45 -25.63
CA GLY A 415 -5.53 -2.30 -24.21
C GLY A 415 -4.52 -2.91 -23.25
N PRO A 416 -4.15 -4.20 -23.39
CA PRO A 416 -3.15 -4.83 -22.52
C PRO A 416 -1.80 -4.10 -22.53
N ALA A 417 -1.30 -3.72 -23.71
CA ALA A 417 -0.01 -3.02 -23.83
C ALA A 417 -0.08 -1.61 -23.23
N ALA A 418 -1.15 -0.86 -23.48
CA ALA A 418 -1.35 0.49 -22.96
C ALA A 418 -1.48 0.50 -21.42
N MET A 419 -2.21 -0.45 -20.86
CA MET A 419 -2.35 -0.63 -19.41
C MET A 419 -1.02 -0.95 -18.75
N ALA A 420 -0.31 -1.97 -19.25
CA ALA A 420 1.00 -2.36 -18.74
C ALA A 420 1.99 -1.19 -18.80
N ARG A 421 2.03 -0.48 -19.93
CA ARG A 421 2.92 0.66 -20.14
C ARG A 421 2.64 1.79 -19.16
N PHE A 422 1.38 2.21 -19.00
CA PHE A 422 1.05 3.30 -18.08
C PHE A 422 1.25 2.90 -16.61
N CYS A 423 0.97 1.66 -16.22
CA CYS A 423 1.28 1.17 -14.88
C CYS A 423 2.79 1.22 -14.59
N ASN A 424 3.64 0.85 -15.56
CA ASN A 424 5.10 0.96 -15.41
C ASN A 424 5.59 2.42 -15.30
N PHE A 425 4.96 3.36 -16.03
CA PHE A 425 5.21 4.80 -15.87
C PHE A 425 4.79 5.29 -14.48
N VAL A 426 3.62 4.88 -13.99
CA VAL A 426 3.16 5.23 -12.63
C VAL A 426 4.16 4.75 -11.58
N ALA A 427 4.69 3.54 -11.72
CA ALA A 427 5.69 2.99 -10.81
C ALA A 427 7.01 3.80 -10.77
N SER A 428 7.31 4.60 -11.81
CA SER A 428 8.51 5.44 -11.85
C SER A 428 8.38 6.78 -11.13
N GLU A 429 7.16 7.20 -10.77
CA GLU A 429 6.89 8.48 -10.10
C GLU A 429 6.41 8.22 -8.66
N PRO A 430 7.26 8.40 -7.63
CA PRO A 430 6.94 8.04 -6.24
C PRO A 430 5.68 8.71 -5.67
N ASP A 431 5.42 9.97 -6.05
CA ASP A 431 4.24 10.74 -5.61
C ASP A 431 2.92 10.10 -6.05
N ILE A 432 2.95 9.37 -7.18
CA ILE A 432 1.81 8.63 -7.72
C ILE A 432 1.86 7.18 -7.21
N ALA A 433 3.02 6.52 -7.28
CA ALA A 433 3.19 5.12 -6.90
C ALA A 433 2.87 4.85 -5.43
N ARG A 434 2.88 5.86 -4.55
CA ARG A 434 2.49 5.70 -3.13
C ARG A 434 1.05 5.25 -2.94
N VAL A 435 0.11 5.67 -3.80
CA VAL A 435 -1.31 5.28 -3.68
C VAL A 435 -1.60 3.96 -4.41
N PRO A 436 -2.59 3.17 -3.95
CA PRO A 436 -3.04 1.98 -4.68
C PRO A 436 -3.67 2.33 -6.04
N LEU A 437 -3.65 1.36 -6.95
CA LEU A 437 -4.27 1.46 -8.26
C LEU A 437 -5.55 0.62 -8.33
N CYS A 438 -6.57 1.17 -8.97
CA CYS A 438 -7.80 0.51 -9.38
C CYS A 438 -7.69 0.26 -10.90
N ILE A 439 -7.45 -1.00 -11.27
CA ILE A 439 -7.24 -1.41 -12.66
C ILE A 439 -8.61 -1.61 -13.29
N ASP A 440 -8.99 -0.71 -14.19
CA ASP A 440 -10.31 -0.65 -14.80
C ASP A 440 -10.32 -1.11 -16.26
N SER A 441 -11.07 -2.17 -16.56
CA SER A 441 -11.33 -2.64 -17.91
C SER A 441 -12.50 -3.61 -17.98
N SER A 442 -13.23 -3.55 -19.08
CA SER A 442 -14.21 -4.55 -19.50
C SER A 442 -13.58 -5.84 -20.05
N ASN A 443 -12.29 -5.80 -20.41
CA ASN A 443 -11.54 -6.95 -20.91
C ASN A 443 -10.58 -7.48 -19.84
N PHE A 444 -10.81 -8.72 -19.41
CA PHE A 444 -10.01 -9.35 -18.35
C PHE A 444 -8.52 -9.48 -18.71
N SER A 445 -8.14 -9.56 -19.98
CA SER A 445 -6.71 -9.59 -20.35
C SER A 445 -6.00 -8.27 -20.05
N VAL A 446 -6.72 -7.14 -20.09
CA VAL A 446 -6.20 -5.81 -19.71
C VAL A 446 -6.02 -5.74 -18.19
N ILE A 447 -7.00 -6.27 -17.44
CA ILE A 447 -6.89 -6.40 -15.98
C ILE A 447 -5.64 -7.19 -15.60
N GLU A 448 -5.43 -8.37 -16.20
CA GLU A 448 -4.24 -9.17 -15.93
C GLU A 448 -2.95 -8.45 -16.28
N ALA A 449 -2.90 -7.73 -17.41
CA ALA A 449 -1.74 -6.94 -17.79
C ALA A 449 -1.42 -5.85 -16.74
N GLY A 450 -2.43 -5.17 -16.21
CA GLY A 450 -2.26 -4.22 -15.11
C GLY A 450 -1.77 -4.88 -13.82
N LEU A 451 -2.37 -6.00 -13.41
CA LEU A 451 -1.98 -6.74 -12.19
C LEU A 451 -0.53 -7.23 -12.23
N LYS A 452 -0.06 -7.69 -13.40
CA LYS A 452 1.34 -8.12 -13.63
C LYS A 452 2.35 -6.98 -13.48
N CYS A 453 1.93 -5.73 -13.71
CA CYS A 453 2.77 -4.53 -13.60
C CYS A 453 2.70 -3.84 -12.23
N CYS A 454 1.84 -4.30 -11.32
CA CYS A 454 1.63 -3.65 -10.03
C CYS A 454 2.34 -4.40 -8.88
N GLN A 455 3.28 -3.73 -8.21
CA GLN A 455 3.96 -4.29 -7.03
C GLN A 455 3.06 -4.36 -5.78
N GLY A 456 2.15 -3.40 -5.61
CA GLY A 456 1.23 -3.31 -4.49
C GLY A 456 -0.02 -4.19 -4.62
N LYS A 457 -0.91 -4.10 -3.62
CA LYS A 457 -2.25 -4.70 -3.63
C LYS A 457 -3.24 -3.72 -4.23
N CYS A 458 -3.69 -4.03 -5.44
CA CYS A 458 -4.60 -3.22 -6.25
C CYS A 458 -6.07 -3.59 -6.01
N VAL A 459 -6.95 -2.78 -6.62
CA VAL A 459 -8.37 -3.09 -6.83
C VAL A 459 -8.57 -3.48 -8.29
N VAL A 460 -9.28 -4.56 -8.56
CA VAL A 460 -9.73 -4.95 -9.91
C VAL A 460 -11.12 -4.38 -10.15
N ASN A 461 -11.29 -3.62 -11.22
CA ASN A 461 -12.55 -3.05 -11.66
C ASN A 461 -12.84 -3.48 -13.10
N SER A 462 -13.68 -4.47 -13.37
CA SER A 462 -14.48 -5.25 -12.44
C SER A 462 -14.70 -6.66 -13.00
N ILE A 463 -15.31 -7.51 -12.19
CA ILE A 463 -15.89 -8.80 -12.65
C ILE A 463 -17.40 -8.80 -12.41
N SER A 464 -18.12 -9.69 -13.08
CA SER A 464 -19.57 -9.81 -12.95
C SER A 464 -20.05 -11.21 -13.30
N LEU A 465 -21.32 -11.52 -13.07
CA LEU A 465 -21.96 -12.79 -13.43
C LEU A 465 -22.49 -12.81 -14.87
N LYS A 466 -22.23 -11.77 -15.67
CA LYS A 466 -22.74 -11.61 -17.04
C LYS A 466 -22.48 -12.81 -17.95
N GLU A 467 -21.29 -13.40 -17.86
CA GLU A 467 -20.87 -14.57 -18.67
C GLU A 467 -21.14 -15.90 -17.95
N GLY A 468 -21.90 -15.85 -16.85
CA GLY A 468 -22.25 -17.00 -16.03
C GLY A 468 -21.27 -17.26 -14.89
N GLU A 469 -21.69 -18.18 -14.01
CA GLU A 469 -20.96 -18.51 -12.77
C GLU A 469 -19.55 -19.05 -13.01
N GLN A 470 -19.34 -19.87 -14.05
CA GLN A 470 -18.05 -20.51 -14.27
C GLN A 470 -16.95 -19.50 -14.62
N ASP A 471 -17.24 -18.56 -15.52
CA ASP A 471 -16.31 -17.49 -15.89
C ASP A 471 -16.05 -16.55 -14.70
N PHE A 472 -17.09 -16.18 -13.95
CA PHE A 472 -16.97 -15.40 -12.72
C PHE A 472 -16.02 -16.06 -11.69
N LEU A 473 -16.18 -17.36 -11.43
CA LEU A 473 -15.33 -18.11 -10.51
C LEU A 473 -13.88 -18.19 -11.00
N LEU A 474 -13.66 -18.39 -12.30
CA LEU A 474 -12.31 -18.43 -12.88
C LEU A 474 -11.60 -17.08 -12.72
N ARG A 475 -12.28 -15.99 -13.10
CA ARG A 475 -11.73 -14.62 -12.95
C ARG A 475 -11.47 -14.30 -11.49
N ALA A 476 -12.40 -14.62 -10.59
CA ALA A 476 -12.22 -14.43 -9.15
C ALA A 476 -11.03 -15.22 -8.58
N ALA A 477 -10.85 -16.48 -8.98
CA ALA A 477 -9.71 -17.28 -8.56
C ALA A 477 -8.38 -16.67 -9.04
N THR A 478 -8.34 -16.17 -10.28
CA THR A 478 -7.18 -15.47 -10.82
C THR A 478 -6.87 -14.18 -10.08
N VAL A 479 -7.88 -13.33 -9.83
CA VAL A 479 -7.73 -12.09 -9.05
C VAL A 479 -7.19 -12.37 -7.64
N LYS A 480 -7.72 -13.41 -6.98
CA LYS A 480 -7.24 -13.86 -5.67
C LYS A 480 -5.78 -14.30 -5.72
N ARG A 481 -5.36 -15.01 -6.78
CA ARG A 481 -3.98 -15.49 -6.94
C ARG A 481 -2.99 -14.34 -7.12
N TYR A 482 -3.39 -13.26 -7.79
CA TYR A 482 -2.60 -12.01 -7.85
C TYR A 482 -2.62 -11.22 -6.54
N GLY A 483 -3.52 -11.55 -5.61
CA GLY A 483 -3.64 -10.91 -4.30
C GLY A 483 -4.33 -9.54 -4.33
N ALA A 484 -5.21 -9.28 -5.30
CA ALA A 484 -5.93 -8.02 -5.42
C ALA A 484 -7.32 -8.06 -4.77
N ALA A 485 -7.83 -6.89 -4.37
CA ALA A 485 -9.24 -6.69 -4.05
C ALA A 485 -10.07 -6.62 -5.34
N VAL A 486 -11.38 -6.79 -5.25
CA VAL A 486 -12.24 -6.93 -6.43
C VAL A 486 -13.52 -6.11 -6.32
N VAL A 487 -13.82 -5.35 -7.37
CA VAL A 487 -15.13 -4.75 -7.62
C VAL A 487 -15.99 -5.76 -8.37
N VAL A 488 -17.17 -6.05 -7.81
CA VAL A 488 -18.17 -6.92 -8.41
C VAL A 488 -19.39 -6.08 -8.79
N MET A 489 -19.63 -6.00 -10.10
CA MET A 489 -20.77 -5.27 -10.64
C MET A 489 -22.06 -6.07 -10.41
N ALA A 490 -23.15 -5.37 -10.08
CA ALA A 490 -24.49 -5.95 -10.05
C ALA A 490 -25.03 -6.19 -11.49
N PHE A 491 -24.37 -7.09 -12.21
CA PHE A 491 -24.67 -7.50 -13.58
C PHE A 491 -24.55 -9.02 -13.65
N ASP A 492 -25.61 -9.69 -14.10
CA ASP A 492 -25.63 -11.14 -14.29
C ASP A 492 -26.15 -11.54 -15.68
N GLU A 493 -26.48 -12.82 -15.87
CA GLU A 493 -26.91 -13.38 -17.14
C GLU A 493 -28.20 -12.71 -17.68
N GLU A 494 -29.02 -12.11 -16.81
CA GLU A 494 -30.25 -11.41 -17.20
C GLU A 494 -30.02 -9.93 -17.56
N GLY A 495 -28.83 -9.40 -17.28
CA GLY A 495 -28.46 -8.02 -17.59
C GLY A 495 -28.03 -7.22 -16.36
N GLN A 496 -28.04 -5.90 -16.54
CA GLN A 496 -27.67 -4.95 -15.49
C GLN A 496 -28.84 -4.73 -14.54
N ALA A 497 -28.61 -4.85 -13.22
CA ALA A 497 -29.66 -4.61 -12.22
C ALA A 497 -30.00 -3.13 -12.07
N THR A 498 -31.30 -2.80 -12.14
CA THR A 498 -31.81 -1.43 -12.08
C THR A 498 -32.63 -1.13 -10.83
N ASP A 499 -33.37 -2.11 -10.30
CA ASP A 499 -34.15 -2.03 -9.06
C ASP A 499 -33.35 -2.48 -7.81
N THR A 500 -33.88 -2.18 -6.62
CA THR A 500 -33.20 -2.45 -5.34
C THR A 500 -33.04 -3.95 -5.10
N GLU A 501 -34.13 -4.70 -5.24
CA GLU A 501 -34.19 -6.13 -4.94
C GLU A 501 -33.22 -6.90 -5.81
N ARG A 502 -33.20 -6.62 -7.12
CA ARG A 502 -32.31 -7.27 -8.08
C ARG A 502 -30.84 -6.95 -7.82
N LYS A 503 -30.51 -5.70 -7.47
CA LYS A 503 -29.13 -5.32 -7.09
C LYS A 503 -28.66 -6.16 -5.89
N VAL A 504 -29.48 -6.26 -4.85
CA VAL A 504 -29.15 -7.02 -3.64
C VAL A 504 -29.07 -8.52 -3.92
N GLU A 505 -29.96 -9.06 -4.74
CA GLU A 505 -29.96 -10.47 -5.15
C GLU A 505 -28.65 -10.87 -5.83
N ILE A 506 -28.21 -10.10 -6.84
CA ILE A 506 -26.97 -10.38 -7.58
C ILE A 506 -25.76 -10.26 -6.65
N CYS A 507 -25.67 -9.20 -5.84
CA CYS A 507 -24.58 -9.04 -4.87
C CYS A 507 -24.55 -10.19 -3.85
N THR A 508 -25.71 -10.64 -3.36
CA THR A 508 -25.81 -11.77 -2.43
C THR A 508 -25.35 -13.08 -3.08
N ARG A 509 -25.77 -13.35 -4.32
CA ARG A 509 -25.32 -14.52 -5.10
C ARG A 509 -23.80 -14.49 -5.28
N ALA A 510 -23.24 -13.37 -5.71
CA ALA A 510 -21.81 -13.21 -5.93
C ALA A 510 -21.01 -13.35 -4.62
N TYR A 511 -21.47 -12.76 -3.52
CA TYR A 511 -20.85 -12.90 -2.20
C TYR A 511 -20.72 -14.37 -1.79
N ASN A 512 -21.83 -15.12 -1.89
CA ASN A 512 -21.86 -16.54 -1.53
C ASN A 512 -20.89 -17.37 -2.39
N LEU A 513 -20.80 -17.08 -3.69
CA LEU A 513 -19.86 -17.73 -4.59
C LEU A 513 -18.40 -17.44 -4.23
N LEU A 514 -18.07 -16.16 -4.00
CA LEU A 514 -16.71 -15.73 -3.66
C LEU A 514 -16.26 -16.30 -2.31
N VAL A 515 -17.07 -16.15 -1.26
CA VAL A 515 -16.72 -16.59 0.09
C VAL A 515 -16.72 -18.11 0.20
N SER A 516 -17.72 -18.80 -0.36
CA SER A 516 -17.87 -20.24 -0.14
C SER A 516 -17.06 -21.09 -1.12
N LYS A 517 -16.99 -20.72 -2.42
CA LYS A 517 -16.33 -21.53 -3.44
C LYS A 517 -14.89 -21.11 -3.70
N VAL A 518 -14.61 -19.80 -3.76
CA VAL A 518 -13.26 -19.28 -3.99
C VAL A 518 -12.49 -19.11 -2.68
N SER A 519 -13.17 -19.10 -1.53
CA SER A 519 -12.59 -18.73 -0.23
C SER A 519 -11.92 -17.36 -0.28
N PHE A 520 -12.58 -16.40 -0.94
CA PHE A 520 -12.17 -15.01 -1.02
C PHE A 520 -12.37 -14.33 0.34
N ASP A 521 -11.48 -13.40 0.70
CA ASP A 521 -11.68 -12.61 1.93
C ASP A 521 -12.85 -11.64 1.71
N PRO A 522 -13.91 -11.67 2.54
CA PRO A 522 -15.04 -10.76 2.37
C PRO A 522 -14.64 -9.28 2.44
N ASN A 523 -13.55 -8.94 3.15
CA ASN A 523 -13.06 -7.56 3.21
C ASN A 523 -12.48 -7.06 1.87
N ASP A 524 -12.05 -7.99 1.02
CA ASP A 524 -11.51 -7.69 -0.32
C ASP A 524 -12.60 -7.60 -1.39
N ILE A 525 -13.88 -7.77 -1.01
CA ILE A 525 -15.03 -7.68 -1.92
C ILE A 525 -15.65 -6.28 -1.82
N ILE A 526 -15.69 -5.60 -2.96
CA ILE A 526 -16.35 -4.31 -3.15
C ILE A 526 -17.50 -4.54 -4.12
N PHE A 527 -18.73 -4.23 -3.73
CA PHE A 527 -19.86 -4.27 -4.65
C PHE A 527 -20.06 -2.91 -5.31
N ASP A 528 -20.32 -2.93 -6.61
CA ASP A 528 -20.88 -1.79 -7.34
C ASP A 528 -22.33 -2.14 -7.74
N PRO A 529 -23.33 -1.63 -6.99
CA PRO A 529 -24.74 -1.80 -7.32
C PRO A 529 -25.18 -1.08 -8.61
N ASN A 530 -24.27 -0.51 -9.41
CA ASN A 530 -24.48 0.33 -10.58
C ASN A 530 -25.15 1.68 -10.25
N ILE A 531 -24.35 2.74 -10.20
CA ILE A 531 -24.87 4.11 -10.31
C ILE A 531 -25.26 4.36 -11.77
N LEU A 532 -26.56 4.52 -12.02
CA LEU A 532 -27.14 4.75 -13.34
C LEU A 532 -27.60 6.20 -13.53
N THR A 533 -27.74 6.61 -14.79
CA THR A 533 -28.13 7.97 -15.15
C THR A 533 -29.59 8.26 -14.81
N ILE A 534 -29.83 9.38 -14.12
CA ILE A 534 -31.18 9.91 -13.83
C ILE A 534 -31.44 11.21 -14.60
N GLY A 535 -32.68 11.69 -14.58
CA GLY A 535 -33.05 12.94 -15.29
C GLY A 535 -33.02 12.81 -16.81
N THR A 536 -33.27 11.61 -17.33
CA THR A 536 -33.24 11.29 -18.77
C THR A 536 -34.54 11.65 -19.49
N GLY A 537 -35.62 11.90 -18.74
CA GLY A 537 -36.98 12.06 -19.27
C GLY A 537 -37.76 10.74 -19.45
N MET A 538 -37.17 9.60 -19.07
CA MET A 538 -37.81 8.29 -19.05
C MET A 538 -38.20 7.93 -17.62
N GLU A 539 -39.48 7.60 -17.38
CA GLU A 539 -39.99 7.31 -16.03
C GLU A 539 -39.28 6.12 -15.38
N GLU A 540 -38.88 5.14 -16.18
CA GLU A 540 -38.17 3.94 -15.74
C GLU A 540 -36.83 4.26 -15.05
N HIS A 541 -36.24 5.41 -15.36
CA HIS A 541 -34.93 5.82 -14.84
C HIS A 541 -35.02 6.64 -13.55
N ASN A 542 -36.22 7.07 -13.14
CA ASN A 542 -36.40 8.02 -12.04
C ASN A 542 -35.94 7.44 -10.70
N ASP A 543 -36.18 6.16 -10.46
CA ASP A 543 -35.87 5.52 -9.18
C ASP A 543 -34.42 5.01 -9.06
N TYR A 544 -33.61 5.10 -10.12
CA TYR A 544 -32.27 4.48 -10.13
C TYR A 544 -31.36 4.95 -8.98
N ALA A 545 -31.38 6.25 -8.65
CA ALA A 545 -30.58 6.79 -7.56
C ALA A 545 -31.08 6.33 -6.18
N VAL A 546 -32.40 6.33 -5.95
CA VAL A 546 -33.01 5.79 -4.73
C VAL A 546 -32.68 4.30 -4.59
N ASN A 547 -32.77 3.56 -5.69
CA ASN A 547 -32.56 2.12 -5.69
C ASN A 547 -31.12 1.76 -5.31
N PHE A 548 -30.14 2.53 -5.80
CA PHE A 548 -28.74 2.40 -5.38
C PHE A 548 -28.55 2.67 -3.88
N ILE A 549 -29.11 3.77 -3.35
CA ILE A 549 -28.96 4.14 -1.94
C ILE A 549 -29.58 3.07 -1.03
N ARG A 550 -30.76 2.55 -1.39
CA ARG A 550 -31.43 1.47 -0.65
C ARG A 550 -30.65 0.16 -0.73
N ALA A 551 -30.17 -0.22 -1.92
CA ALA A 551 -29.36 -1.42 -2.12
C ALA A 551 -28.06 -1.36 -1.32
N THR A 552 -27.40 -0.18 -1.28
CA THR A 552 -26.19 0.06 -0.48
C THR A 552 -26.42 -0.29 0.98
N LYS A 553 -27.50 0.23 1.58
CA LYS A 553 -27.86 -0.07 2.97
C LYS A 553 -28.06 -1.56 3.20
N LEU A 554 -28.85 -2.22 2.35
CA LEU A 554 -29.14 -3.64 2.47
C LEU A 554 -27.89 -4.51 2.30
N ILE A 555 -27.01 -4.19 1.35
CA ILE A 555 -25.73 -4.88 1.15
C ILE A 555 -24.87 -4.78 2.42
N LYS A 556 -24.75 -3.60 3.01
CA LYS A 556 -23.98 -3.39 4.25
C LYS A 556 -24.57 -4.11 5.46
N GLU A 557 -25.89 -4.24 5.53
CA GLU A 557 -26.59 -4.94 6.60
C GLU A 557 -26.51 -6.47 6.45
N THR A 558 -26.47 -6.99 5.23
CA THR A 558 -26.62 -8.44 4.94
C THR A 558 -25.32 -9.16 4.58
N LEU A 559 -24.33 -8.45 4.02
CA LEU A 559 -23.09 -9.04 3.50
C LEU A 559 -21.88 -8.56 4.32
N PRO A 560 -21.55 -9.21 5.45
CA PRO A 560 -20.52 -8.74 6.36
C PRO A 560 -19.13 -8.72 5.72
N GLY A 561 -18.35 -7.70 6.04
CA GLY A 561 -17.00 -7.47 5.50
C GLY A 561 -16.99 -6.77 4.14
N ALA A 562 -18.03 -6.93 3.32
CA ALA A 562 -18.09 -6.31 2.00
C ALA A 562 -18.22 -4.78 2.07
N ARG A 563 -17.70 -4.12 1.04
CA ARG A 563 -17.75 -2.66 0.87
C ARG A 563 -18.59 -2.28 -0.35
N VAL A 564 -19.00 -1.03 -0.42
CA VAL A 564 -19.79 -0.50 -1.55
C VAL A 564 -19.06 0.65 -2.24
N SER A 565 -18.99 0.57 -3.57
CA SER A 565 -18.47 1.59 -4.48
C SER A 565 -19.49 1.94 -5.57
N GLY A 566 -19.15 2.93 -6.40
CA GLY A 566 -19.91 3.27 -7.60
C GLY A 566 -19.25 4.38 -8.42
N GLY A 567 -19.47 4.35 -9.74
CA GLY A 567 -19.09 5.42 -10.67
C GLY A 567 -20.01 6.64 -10.57
N LEU A 568 -19.62 7.65 -9.77
CA LEU A 568 -20.49 8.78 -9.43
C LEU A 568 -20.87 9.63 -10.65
N SER A 569 -19.93 9.80 -11.59
CA SER A 569 -20.15 10.61 -12.79
C SER A 569 -21.26 10.09 -13.71
N ASN A 570 -21.63 8.80 -13.60
CA ASN A 570 -22.71 8.18 -14.38
C ASN A 570 -24.10 8.74 -14.01
N LEU A 571 -24.28 9.15 -12.74
CA LEU A 571 -25.54 9.70 -12.23
C LEU A 571 -26.02 10.90 -13.06
N SER A 572 -25.09 11.76 -13.47
CA SER A 572 -25.36 13.09 -14.01
C SER A 572 -25.09 13.22 -15.52
N PHE A 573 -25.05 12.10 -16.26
CA PHE A 573 -24.80 12.14 -17.72
C PHE A 573 -25.86 12.90 -18.52
N SER A 574 -27.11 12.94 -18.08
CA SER A 574 -28.18 13.75 -18.70
C SER A 574 -27.85 15.25 -18.72
N PHE A 575 -26.97 15.71 -17.84
CA PHE A 575 -26.62 17.12 -17.65
C PHE A 575 -25.19 17.44 -18.11
N ARG A 576 -24.62 16.66 -19.04
CA ARG A 576 -23.28 16.91 -19.61
C ARG A 576 -23.18 18.35 -20.17
N GLY A 577 -22.12 19.06 -19.79
CA GLY A 577 -21.91 20.46 -20.13
C GLY A 577 -22.47 21.46 -19.11
N MET A 578 -23.23 20.99 -18.11
CA MET A 578 -23.74 21.77 -16.98
C MET A 578 -23.01 21.41 -15.69
N GLU A 579 -21.70 21.64 -15.63
CA GLU A 579 -20.84 21.15 -14.55
C GLU A 579 -21.29 21.57 -13.14
N ALA A 580 -21.76 22.80 -12.95
CA ALA A 580 -22.27 23.25 -11.64
C ALA A 580 -23.46 22.43 -11.13
N ILE A 581 -24.34 21.96 -12.03
CA ILE A 581 -25.46 21.09 -11.66
C ILE A 581 -24.95 19.68 -11.38
N ARG A 582 -24.04 19.18 -12.21
CA ARG A 582 -23.45 17.84 -12.03
C ARG A 582 -22.74 17.74 -10.68
N GLU A 583 -21.91 18.70 -10.35
CA GLU A 583 -21.21 18.80 -9.06
C GLU A 583 -22.21 18.86 -7.90
N ALA A 584 -23.27 19.67 -8.00
CA ALA A 584 -24.31 19.73 -6.97
C ALA A 584 -25.06 18.39 -6.80
N MET A 585 -25.39 17.70 -7.91
CA MET A 585 -25.98 16.36 -7.87
C MET A 585 -25.05 15.36 -7.20
N HIS A 586 -23.75 15.43 -7.49
CA HIS A 586 -22.72 14.57 -6.90
C HIS A 586 -22.63 14.76 -5.38
N GLY A 587 -22.55 16.02 -4.91
CA GLY A 587 -22.52 16.33 -3.48
C GLY A 587 -23.78 15.88 -2.75
N ALA A 588 -24.96 16.13 -3.34
CA ALA A 588 -26.25 15.71 -2.77
C ALA A 588 -26.38 14.18 -2.70
N PHE A 589 -25.98 13.47 -3.76
CA PHE A 589 -26.03 12.01 -3.80
C PHE A 589 -25.08 11.37 -2.80
N LEU A 590 -23.81 11.80 -2.78
CA LEU A 590 -22.80 11.24 -1.87
C LEU A 590 -23.19 11.41 -0.41
N TYR A 591 -23.74 12.58 -0.02
CA TYR A 591 -24.19 12.81 1.36
C TYR A 591 -25.17 11.72 1.83
N HIS A 592 -26.15 11.38 1.00
CA HIS A 592 -27.13 10.34 1.32
C HIS A 592 -26.58 8.93 1.18
N ALA A 593 -25.78 8.66 0.15
CA ALA A 593 -25.19 7.34 -0.09
C ALA A 593 -24.21 6.93 1.02
N ILE A 594 -23.34 7.85 1.46
CA ILE A 594 -22.37 7.63 2.56
C ILE A 594 -23.12 7.36 3.87
N LYS A 595 -24.18 8.13 4.16
CA LYS A 595 -25.02 7.89 5.34
C LYS A 595 -25.67 6.51 5.36
N ASN A 596 -25.87 5.91 4.18
CA ASN A 596 -26.40 4.55 4.02
C ASN A 596 -25.31 3.48 3.85
N GLY A 597 -24.03 3.85 4.01
CA GLY A 597 -22.91 2.91 4.07
C GLY A 597 -22.09 2.77 2.78
N MET A 598 -22.15 3.73 1.85
CA MET A 598 -21.21 3.80 0.73
C MET A 598 -19.80 4.13 1.24
N ASP A 599 -18.86 3.21 1.06
CA ASP A 599 -17.50 3.30 1.63
C ASP A 599 -16.53 4.10 0.74
N MET A 600 -16.71 4.00 -0.58
CA MET A 600 -15.81 4.58 -1.57
C MET A 600 -16.54 4.90 -2.87
N GLY A 601 -15.91 5.62 -3.80
CA GLY A 601 -16.48 5.83 -5.13
C GLY A 601 -15.47 6.37 -6.13
N ILE A 602 -15.74 6.09 -7.41
CA ILE A 602 -14.98 6.62 -8.54
C ILE A 602 -15.53 8.02 -8.84
N VAL A 603 -14.72 9.03 -8.54
CA VAL A 603 -15.10 10.44 -8.48
C VAL A 603 -14.02 11.35 -9.06
N ASN A 604 -14.43 12.53 -9.52
CA ASN A 604 -13.50 13.63 -9.75
C ASN A 604 -13.14 14.30 -8.41
N ALA A 605 -12.11 13.78 -7.74
CA ALA A 605 -11.71 14.19 -6.39
C ALA A 605 -11.60 15.72 -6.21
N GLY A 606 -11.14 16.46 -7.22
CA GLY A 606 -10.97 17.92 -7.14
C GLY A 606 -12.26 18.76 -7.19
N ASN A 607 -13.40 18.17 -7.57
CA ASN A 607 -14.62 18.87 -8.00
C ASN A 607 -15.87 18.50 -7.19
N LEU A 608 -15.74 17.80 -6.06
CA LEU A 608 -16.87 17.58 -5.17
C LEU A 608 -17.17 18.91 -4.43
N PRO A 609 -18.42 19.41 -4.42
CA PRO A 609 -18.82 20.58 -3.62
C PRO A 609 -19.19 20.19 -2.19
N VAL A 610 -19.11 21.14 -1.26
CA VAL A 610 -19.50 20.91 0.14
C VAL A 610 -21.02 20.90 0.16
N TYR A 611 -21.64 19.90 0.78
CA TYR A 611 -23.09 19.72 0.76
C TYR A 611 -23.84 20.98 1.22
N ASP A 612 -23.42 21.59 2.34
CA ASP A 612 -24.05 22.79 2.91
C ASP A 612 -23.84 24.06 2.08
N ASP A 613 -22.87 24.03 1.16
CA ASP A 613 -22.52 25.16 0.31
C ASP A 613 -23.26 25.17 -1.03
N ILE A 614 -23.96 24.08 -1.35
CA ILE A 614 -24.81 24.01 -2.53
C ILE A 614 -25.97 25.00 -2.33
N ASP A 615 -26.22 25.82 -3.35
CA ASP A 615 -27.36 26.74 -3.36
C ASP A 615 -28.65 26.02 -2.95
N LYS A 616 -29.41 26.58 -2.01
CA LYS A 616 -30.53 25.88 -1.36
C LYS A 616 -31.63 25.48 -2.35
N GLU A 617 -31.88 26.30 -3.37
CA GLU A 617 -32.85 25.98 -4.42
C GLU A 617 -32.33 24.83 -5.28
N LEU A 618 -31.08 24.93 -5.74
CA LEU A 618 -30.43 23.86 -6.51
C LEU A 618 -30.33 22.54 -5.72
N LEU A 619 -29.99 22.59 -4.44
CA LEU A 619 -29.91 21.43 -3.56
C LEU A 619 -31.28 20.75 -3.45
N LEU A 620 -32.35 21.52 -3.22
CA LEU A 620 -33.71 20.99 -3.15
C LEU A 620 -34.13 20.33 -4.47
N LEU A 621 -33.78 20.93 -5.62
CA LEU A 621 -34.05 20.35 -6.94
C LEU A 621 -33.27 19.05 -7.16
N CYS A 622 -31.97 19.05 -6.83
CA CYS A 622 -31.13 17.85 -6.90
C CYS A 622 -31.66 16.73 -6.00
N GLU A 623 -32.03 17.05 -4.75
CA GLU A 623 -32.62 16.08 -3.84
C GLU A 623 -33.97 15.56 -4.34
N SER A 624 -34.81 16.44 -4.89
CA SER A 624 -36.12 16.04 -5.42
C SER A 624 -35.97 15.09 -6.60
N LEU A 625 -34.95 15.32 -7.45
CA LEU A 625 -34.60 14.42 -8.55
C LEU A 625 -34.01 13.09 -8.05
N ILE A 626 -33.06 13.12 -7.11
CA ILE A 626 -32.41 11.92 -6.55
C ILE A 626 -33.40 11.03 -5.81
N TRP A 627 -34.33 11.64 -5.05
CA TRP A 627 -35.32 10.92 -4.26
C TRP A 627 -36.65 10.67 -4.99
N ASN A 628 -36.73 11.05 -6.27
CA ASN A 628 -37.95 10.98 -7.07
C ASN A 628 -39.20 11.52 -6.32
N ARG A 629 -39.05 12.68 -5.66
CA ARG A 629 -40.13 13.30 -4.84
C ARG A 629 -41.12 14.10 -5.68
N ASP A 630 -40.70 14.49 -6.89
CA ASP A 630 -41.41 15.41 -7.77
C ASP A 630 -41.34 14.87 -9.20
N ALA A 631 -42.51 14.61 -9.81
CA ALA A 631 -42.60 14.06 -11.16
C ALA A 631 -41.97 14.99 -12.21
N ASP A 632 -41.97 16.30 -11.97
CA ASP A 632 -41.41 17.30 -12.88
C ASP A 632 -39.97 17.69 -12.51
N ALA A 633 -39.29 16.93 -11.64
CA ALA A 633 -37.96 17.27 -11.14
C ALA A 633 -36.94 17.50 -12.27
N THR A 634 -37.01 16.69 -13.34
CA THR A 634 -36.13 16.82 -14.52
C THR A 634 -36.35 18.16 -15.22
N GLU A 635 -37.62 18.53 -15.48
CA GLU A 635 -37.97 19.78 -16.15
C GLU A 635 -37.62 20.99 -15.29
N LYS A 636 -37.88 20.93 -13.98
CA LYS A 636 -37.54 21.99 -13.03
C LYS A 636 -36.04 22.22 -12.94
N LEU A 637 -35.23 21.15 -12.92
CA LEU A 637 -33.78 21.27 -12.90
C LEU A 637 -33.23 21.83 -14.23
N LEU A 638 -33.79 21.42 -15.37
CA LEU A 638 -33.45 21.99 -16.69
C LEU A 638 -33.89 23.45 -16.81
N ALA A 639 -35.07 23.81 -16.30
CA ALA A 639 -35.55 25.18 -16.28
C ALA A 639 -34.67 26.07 -15.39
N TYR A 640 -34.24 25.58 -14.23
CA TYR A 640 -33.25 26.24 -13.38
C TYR A 640 -31.95 26.48 -14.16
N ALA A 641 -31.46 25.46 -14.87
CA ALA A 641 -30.26 25.57 -15.71
C ALA A 641 -30.41 26.61 -16.83
N GLN A 642 -31.56 26.65 -17.50
CA GLN A 642 -31.85 27.60 -18.58
C GLN A 642 -32.05 29.03 -18.07
N ASN A 643 -32.70 29.21 -16.92
CA ASN A 643 -32.95 30.52 -16.34
C ASN A 643 -31.67 31.15 -15.78
N LYS A 644 -30.77 30.34 -15.20
CA LYS A 644 -29.42 30.79 -14.81
C LYS A 644 -28.47 30.87 -16.02
N GLY A 645 -28.74 30.13 -17.11
CA GLY A 645 -27.94 30.10 -18.35
C GLY A 645 -28.28 31.18 -19.39
N LYS A 646 -29.51 31.71 -19.45
CA LYS A 646 -29.92 32.83 -20.34
C LYS A 646 -29.34 34.18 -19.89
N GLY A 647 -28.73 34.24 -18.73
CA GLY A 647 -27.92 35.36 -18.25
C GLY A 647 -26.44 35.18 -18.58
N GLY A 648 -26.10 34.88 -19.85
CA GLY A 648 -24.73 34.82 -20.36
C GLY A 648 -23.98 36.17 -20.34
N LYS A 649 -24.07 36.93 -19.26
CA LYS A 649 -22.85 37.50 -18.72
C LYS A 649 -22.00 36.29 -18.32
N LYS A 650 -20.70 36.30 -18.65
CA LYS A 650 -19.72 35.65 -17.76
C LYS A 650 -20.26 35.89 -16.36
N VAL A 651 -20.40 34.85 -15.53
CA VAL A 651 -20.25 35.11 -14.11
C VAL A 651 -18.82 35.62 -13.99
N VAL A 652 -18.64 36.93 -14.25
CA VAL A 652 -17.78 37.75 -13.43
C VAL A 652 -18.20 37.28 -12.06
N GLN A 653 -17.32 36.56 -11.38
CA GLN A 653 -17.47 36.35 -9.95
C GLN A 653 -17.71 37.76 -9.42
N THR A 654 -18.98 38.15 -9.30
CA THR A 654 -19.37 39.24 -8.45
C THR A 654 -19.08 38.63 -7.12
N ASP A 655 -17.88 38.95 -6.70
CA ASP A 655 -17.22 38.64 -5.46
C ASP A 655 -18.08 39.31 -4.37
N GLU A 656 -19.36 38.93 -4.24
CA GLU A 656 -20.33 39.57 -3.36
C GLU A 656 -19.98 39.34 -1.91
N TRP A 657 -19.41 38.17 -1.63
CA TRP A 657 -18.73 37.86 -0.38
C TRP A 657 -17.63 38.88 -0.07
N ARG A 658 -17.02 39.56 -1.07
CA ARG A 658 -16.05 40.64 -0.83
C ARG A 658 -16.65 41.90 -0.21
N LYS A 659 -17.99 42.06 -0.28
CA LYS A 659 -18.73 43.15 0.38
C LYS A 659 -18.92 42.89 1.88
N ALA A 660 -18.68 41.66 2.34
CA ALA A 660 -18.73 41.26 3.74
C ALA A 660 -17.55 41.84 4.54
N CYS A 661 -17.59 41.75 5.87
CA CYS A 661 -16.46 42.19 6.68
C CYS A 661 -15.24 41.30 6.45
N VAL A 662 -14.04 41.81 6.74
CA VAL A 662 -12.79 41.08 6.49
C VAL A 662 -12.76 39.71 7.20
N GLU A 663 -13.40 39.58 8.36
CA GLU A 663 -13.51 38.30 9.06
C GLU A 663 -14.35 37.28 8.31
N GLU A 664 -15.54 37.68 7.86
CA GLU A 664 -16.44 36.85 7.03
C GLU A 664 -15.78 36.49 5.70
N ARG A 665 -14.96 37.39 5.14
CA ARG A 665 -14.19 37.12 3.91
C ARG A 665 -13.11 36.07 4.12
N LEU A 666 -12.36 36.15 5.22
CA LEU A 666 -11.34 35.16 5.56
C LEU A 666 -11.94 33.80 5.86
N GLU A 667 -13.05 33.77 6.61
CA GLU A 667 -13.82 32.54 6.88
C GLU A 667 -14.32 31.92 5.57
N TYR A 668 -14.94 32.73 4.70
CA TYR A 668 -15.41 32.28 3.38
C TYR A 668 -14.25 31.75 2.52
N ALA A 669 -13.12 32.46 2.47
CA ALA A 669 -11.95 32.05 1.70
C ALA A 669 -11.39 30.70 2.18
N LEU A 670 -11.40 30.45 3.49
CA LEU A 670 -10.96 29.18 4.07
C LEU A 670 -11.93 28.04 3.75
N ILE A 671 -13.24 28.23 3.95
CA ILE A 671 -14.26 27.20 3.67
C ILE A 671 -14.24 26.83 2.18
N LYS A 672 -14.14 27.84 1.30
CA LYS A 672 -14.14 27.64 -0.17
C LYS A 672 -12.79 27.27 -0.76
N GLY A 673 -11.70 27.36 0.00
CA GLY A 673 -10.35 27.11 -0.51
C GLY A 673 -9.87 28.16 -1.55
N ILE A 674 -10.20 29.44 -1.36
CA ILE A 674 -9.84 30.54 -2.27
C ILE A 674 -8.53 31.21 -1.83
N GLU A 675 -7.44 31.01 -2.60
CA GLU A 675 -6.13 31.61 -2.30
C GLU A 675 -5.95 33.05 -2.82
N LYS A 676 -6.84 33.54 -3.69
CA LYS A 676 -6.59 34.72 -4.53
C LYS A 676 -6.46 36.02 -3.73
N TYR A 677 -7.33 36.23 -2.74
CA TYR A 677 -7.43 37.50 -1.98
C TYR A 677 -6.96 37.39 -0.53
N VAL A 678 -6.56 36.19 -0.11
CA VAL A 678 -6.27 35.91 1.30
C VAL A 678 -5.19 36.82 1.88
N VAL A 679 -4.17 37.18 1.08
CA VAL A 679 -3.10 38.08 1.52
C VAL A 679 -3.62 39.51 1.74
N GLU A 680 -4.49 39.99 0.84
CA GLU A 680 -5.08 41.32 0.92
C GLU A 680 -6.00 41.44 2.15
N ASP A 681 -6.80 40.41 2.42
CA ASP A 681 -7.67 40.36 3.60
C ASP A 681 -6.91 40.29 4.91
N VAL A 682 -5.86 39.47 4.95
CA VAL A 682 -4.99 39.36 6.11
C VAL A 682 -4.29 40.70 6.39
N GLU A 683 -3.86 41.42 5.35
CA GLU A 683 -3.29 42.77 5.48
C GLU A 683 -4.33 43.78 5.98
N GLU A 684 -5.58 43.71 5.50
CA GLU A 684 -6.66 44.57 6.01
C GLU A 684 -6.94 44.31 7.50
N CYS A 685 -6.98 43.04 7.94
CA CYS A 685 -7.02 42.72 9.37
C CYS A 685 -5.82 43.29 10.12
N ARG A 686 -4.61 43.18 9.56
CA ARG A 686 -3.37 43.69 10.19
C ARG A 686 -3.36 45.21 10.31
N ALA A 687 -3.94 45.92 9.35
CA ALA A 687 -4.09 47.38 9.39
C ALA A 687 -5.09 47.84 10.46
N GLN A 688 -6.01 46.98 10.91
CA GLN A 688 -6.95 47.26 12.01
C GLN A 688 -6.31 47.04 13.38
N VAL A 689 -5.28 47.82 13.70
CA VAL A 689 -4.45 47.68 14.93
C VAL A 689 -5.27 47.75 16.22
N GLU A 690 -6.39 48.48 16.22
CA GLU A 690 -7.32 48.56 17.36
C GLU A 690 -8.02 47.22 17.66
N ARG A 691 -8.32 46.43 16.62
CA ARG A 691 -9.03 45.15 16.72
C ARG A 691 -8.07 43.97 16.80
N TYR A 692 -6.99 44.03 16.03
CA TYR A 692 -5.94 43.01 15.96
C TYR A 692 -4.60 43.61 16.37
N ARG A 693 -4.42 43.79 17.68
CA ARG A 693 -3.19 44.37 18.26
C ARG A 693 -1.91 43.64 17.88
N ARG A 694 -2.02 42.35 17.57
CA ARG A 694 -0.91 41.48 17.20
C ARG A 694 -1.32 40.70 15.94
N PRO A 695 -0.42 40.50 14.95
CA PRO A 695 -0.68 39.65 13.80
C PRO A 695 -1.14 38.24 14.20
N LEU A 696 -0.68 37.75 15.36
CA LEU A 696 -1.13 36.50 15.97
C LEU A 696 -2.65 36.42 16.18
N HIS A 697 -3.30 37.52 16.60
CA HIS A 697 -4.73 37.54 16.85
C HIS A 697 -5.56 37.38 15.56
N ILE A 698 -4.98 37.65 14.40
CA ILE A 698 -5.61 37.39 13.10
C ILE A 698 -5.66 35.88 12.85
N ILE A 699 -4.64 35.15 13.32
CA ILE A 699 -4.61 33.71 13.17
C ILE A 699 -5.54 33.04 14.18
N GLU A 700 -5.44 33.38 15.46
CA GLU A 700 -6.28 32.83 16.53
C GLU A 700 -7.76 33.24 16.41
N GLY A 701 -8.04 34.35 15.72
CA GLY A 701 -9.39 34.85 15.47
C GLY A 701 -9.97 34.36 14.15
N PRO A 702 -10.06 35.22 13.11
CA PRO A 702 -10.82 34.94 11.90
C PRO A 702 -10.33 33.69 11.14
N LEU A 703 -9.01 33.41 11.11
CA LEU A 703 -8.49 32.26 10.40
C LEU A 703 -8.83 30.93 11.12
N MET A 704 -8.67 30.86 12.44
CA MET A 704 -9.04 29.66 13.21
C MET A 704 -10.54 29.41 13.29
N ASN A 705 -11.36 30.47 13.29
CA ASN A 705 -12.81 30.33 13.19
C ASN A 705 -13.21 29.63 11.89
N GLY A 706 -12.63 30.02 10.75
CA GLY A 706 -12.88 29.33 9.47
C GLY A 706 -12.43 27.87 9.48
N MET A 707 -11.26 27.57 10.07
CA MET A 707 -10.79 26.18 10.19
C MET A 707 -11.64 25.32 11.11
N LYS A 708 -12.27 25.90 12.13
CA LYS A 708 -13.23 25.18 12.99
C LYS A 708 -14.46 24.75 12.19
N VAL A 709 -15.02 25.64 11.37
CA VAL A 709 -16.16 25.31 10.49
C VAL A 709 -15.79 24.21 9.49
N VAL A 710 -14.60 24.28 8.89
CA VAL A 710 -14.06 23.21 8.02
C VAL A 710 -14.02 21.85 8.76
N GLY A 711 -13.57 21.84 10.02
CA GLY A 711 -13.55 20.65 10.86
C GLY A 711 -14.94 20.07 11.14
N ASP A 712 -15.90 20.94 11.50
CA ASP A 712 -17.29 20.55 11.77
C ASP A 712 -17.96 19.97 10.52
N LEU A 713 -17.75 20.59 9.35
CA LEU A 713 -18.27 20.11 8.06
C LEU A 713 -17.68 18.77 7.64
N PHE A 714 -16.37 18.57 7.85
CA PHE A 714 -15.69 17.31 7.54
C PHE A 714 -16.17 16.18 8.46
N GLY A 715 -16.28 16.44 9.77
CA GLY A 715 -16.79 15.47 10.74
C GLY A 715 -18.26 15.08 10.52
N ALA A 716 -19.06 15.99 9.96
CA ALA A 716 -20.45 15.73 9.59
C ALA A 716 -20.63 15.01 8.23
N GLY A 717 -19.54 14.69 7.52
CA GLY A 717 -19.58 14.09 6.18
C GLY A 717 -20.11 15.02 5.09
N LYS A 718 -20.14 16.34 5.34
CA LYS A 718 -20.62 17.37 4.42
C LYS A 718 -19.50 17.98 3.58
N MET A 719 -18.26 17.84 4.05
CA MET A 719 -17.04 18.23 3.36
C MET A 719 -16.15 16.99 3.19
N PHE A 720 -15.48 16.88 2.05
CA PHE A 720 -14.60 15.77 1.67
C PHE A 720 -13.14 16.16 1.79
N LEU A 721 -12.26 15.16 1.90
CA LEU A 721 -10.82 15.34 2.09
C LEU A 721 -10.17 16.32 1.06
N PRO A 722 -10.48 16.25 -0.25
CA PRO A 722 -10.00 17.23 -1.23
C PRO A 722 -10.24 18.70 -0.85
N GLN A 723 -11.38 18.99 -0.23
CA GLN A 723 -11.79 20.35 0.12
C GLN A 723 -11.03 20.83 1.35
N VAL A 724 -10.85 19.95 2.35
CA VAL A 724 -10.04 20.23 3.54
C VAL A 724 -8.59 20.56 3.14
N ILE A 725 -8.04 19.85 2.15
CA ILE A 725 -6.71 20.14 1.61
C ILE A 725 -6.66 21.54 0.98
N LYS A 726 -7.68 21.95 0.22
CA LYS A 726 -7.75 23.32 -0.34
C LYS A 726 -7.83 24.38 0.77
N SER A 727 -8.65 24.17 1.80
CA SER A 727 -8.73 25.06 2.97
C SER A 727 -7.38 25.21 3.68
N ALA A 728 -6.65 24.10 3.85
CA ALA A 728 -5.32 24.11 4.46
C ALA A 728 -4.30 24.91 3.64
N ARG A 729 -4.39 24.92 2.30
CA ARG A 729 -3.52 25.74 1.44
C ARG A 729 -3.77 27.23 1.61
N VAL A 730 -5.04 27.65 1.66
CA VAL A 730 -5.43 29.04 1.94
C VAL A 730 -4.89 29.48 3.29
N MET A 731 -5.07 28.65 4.31
CA MET A 731 -4.55 28.88 5.66
C MET A 731 -3.03 29.05 5.66
N LYS A 732 -2.29 28.14 5.02
CA LYS A 732 -0.82 28.21 4.91
C LYS A 732 -0.35 29.50 4.24
N LYS A 733 -1.04 29.94 3.18
CA LYS A 733 -0.72 31.18 2.47
C LYS A 733 -1.00 32.43 3.32
N ALA A 734 -2.12 32.44 4.04
CA ALA A 734 -2.49 33.51 4.99
C ALA A 734 -1.41 33.68 6.07
N VAL A 735 -1.02 32.57 6.71
CA VAL A 735 -0.03 32.58 7.80
C VAL A 735 1.36 32.87 7.28
N GLY A 736 1.74 32.34 6.11
CA GLY A 736 3.01 32.66 5.47
C GLY A 736 3.23 34.16 5.25
N TYR A 737 2.15 34.92 5.04
CA TYR A 737 2.21 36.38 4.93
C TYR A 737 2.41 37.08 6.29
N LEU A 738 1.88 36.54 7.38
CA LEU A 738 1.96 37.14 8.72
C LEU A 738 3.31 36.90 9.41
N ILE A 739 4.04 35.83 9.04
CA ILE A 739 5.32 35.45 9.66
C ILE A 739 6.32 36.62 9.77
N PRO A 740 6.63 37.38 8.69
CA PRO A 740 7.62 38.47 8.78
C PRO A 740 7.21 39.60 9.73
N PHE A 741 5.90 39.85 9.88
CA PHE A 741 5.38 40.89 10.77
C PHE A 741 5.43 40.45 12.24
N MET A 742 5.22 39.16 12.50
CA MET A 742 5.37 38.57 13.83
C MET A 742 6.83 38.56 14.29
N GLU A 743 7.76 38.29 13.38
CA GLU A 743 9.20 38.38 13.64
C GLU A 743 9.61 39.82 13.97
N LYS A 744 9.14 40.80 13.19
CA LYS A 744 9.42 42.22 13.42
C LYS A 744 8.82 42.76 14.73
N GLU A 745 7.57 42.43 15.05
CA GLU A 745 6.94 42.81 16.33
C GLU A 745 7.76 42.28 17.52
N ARG A 746 8.29 41.06 17.40
CA ARG A 746 9.12 40.46 18.44
C ARG A 746 10.47 41.17 18.59
N GLU A 747 11.13 41.51 17.50
CA GLU A 747 12.37 42.30 17.52
C GLU A 747 12.14 43.67 18.20
N GLU A 748 11.01 44.33 17.90
CA GLU A 748 10.62 45.60 18.50
C GLU A 748 10.31 45.47 20.00
N MET A 749 9.63 44.40 20.43
CA MET A 749 9.40 44.11 21.86
C MET A 749 10.71 43.81 22.60
N MET A 750 11.62 43.05 21.98
CA MET A 750 12.95 42.77 22.55
C MET A 750 13.80 44.05 22.68
N ALA A 751 13.69 44.97 21.73
CA ALA A 751 14.37 46.27 21.79
C ALA A 751 13.78 47.21 22.86
N ALA A 752 12.48 47.11 23.16
CA ALA A 752 11.77 47.98 24.10
C ALA A 752 11.85 47.52 25.57
N SER A 753 12.03 46.23 25.84
CA SER A 753 11.99 45.69 27.21
C SER A 753 13.34 45.62 27.92
N GLY A 754 14.47 45.78 27.20
CA GLY A 754 15.83 45.72 27.78
C GLY A 754 16.20 44.40 28.47
N SER A 755 15.35 43.38 28.33
CA SER A 755 15.51 42.05 28.93
C SER A 755 16.14 41.10 27.93
N ALA A 756 17.33 40.60 28.23
CA ALA A 756 17.99 39.51 27.50
C ALA A 756 17.36 38.13 27.78
N GLU A 757 16.06 38.06 28.03
CA GLU A 757 15.34 36.78 28.04
C GLU A 757 14.90 36.48 26.61
N GLU A 758 15.45 35.41 26.04
CA GLU A 758 14.96 34.77 24.82
C GLU A 758 13.50 34.33 25.02
N THR A 759 12.56 35.25 24.90
CA THR A 759 11.14 34.91 24.77
C THR A 759 10.98 34.33 23.37
N ASP A 760 10.92 33.00 23.25
CA ASP A 760 10.68 32.24 22.01
C ASP A 760 9.53 32.92 21.21
N PRO A 761 9.62 33.15 19.87
CA PRO A 761 8.56 33.85 19.12
C PRO A 761 7.24 33.08 19.12
N TYR A 762 7.35 31.80 19.42
CA TYR A 762 6.29 30.83 19.39
C TYR A 762 5.71 30.63 20.79
N GLN A 763 4.40 30.39 20.88
CA GLN A 763 3.71 30.04 22.14
C GLN A 763 4.26 28.76 22.80
N GLY A 764 4.97 27.96 22.02
CA GLY A 764 5.75 26.81 22.44
C GLY A 764 6.34 26.13 21.21
N THR A 765 7.38 25.31 21.44
CA THR A 765 7.91 24.45 20.39
C THR A 765 7.19 23.10 20.40
N ILE A 766 6.67 22.71 19.24
CA ILE A 766 6.00 21.42 19.03
C ILE A 766 6.80 20.60 18.04
N VAL A 767 7.19 19.41 18.48
CA VAL A 767 7.69 18.39 17.56
C VAL A 767 6.50 17.62 16.99
N LEU A 768 6.40 17.66 15.67
CA LEU A 768 5.40 16.93 14.88
C LEU A 768 6.08 15.85 14.08
N ALA A 769 5.46 14.68 14.07
CA ALA A 769 5.91 13.55 13.29
C ALA A 769 4.73 12.64 13.01
N THR A 770 4.73 11.90 11.90
CA THR A 770 3.95 10.67 11.90
C THR A 770 4.81 9.66 12.61
N VAL A 771 4.22 8.92 13.54
CA VAL A 771 4.99 7.89 14.20
C VAL A 771 5.47 6.88 13.17
N LYS A 772 6.59 6.25 13.49
CA LYS A 772 7.12 5.14 12.73
C LYS A 772 6.03 4.12 12.38
N GLY A 773 5.94 3.82 11.08
CA GLY A 773 4.96 2.93 10.48
C GLY A 773 3.63 3.56 10.09
N ASP A 774 3.51 4.87 10.28
CA ASP A 774 2.49 5.68 9.64
C ASP A 774 3.15 6.64 8.65
N VAL A 775 2.70 6.59 7.40
CA VAL A 775 3.14 7.47 6.29
C VAL A 775 2.06 8.48 5.93
N HIS A 776 0.87 8.33 6.50
CA HIS A 776 -0.24 9.23 6.26
C HIS A 776 0.04 10.56 6.93
N ASP A 777 0.67 11.43 6.16
CA ASP A 777 1.06 12.74 6.59
C ASP A 777 -0.05 13.76 6.40
N ILE A 778 -1.16 13.43 5.75
CA ILE A 778 -2.23 14.40 5.53
C ILE A 778 -2.74 14.94 6.87
N GLY A 779 -3.02 14.07 7.84
CA GLY A 779 -3.42 14.48 9.19
C GLY A 779 -2.32 15.28 9.91
N LYS A 780 -1.07 14.80 9.90
CA LYS A 780 0.08 15.51 10.47
C LYS A 780 0.29 16.87 9.83
N ASN A 781 0.26 16.95 8.51
CA ASN A 781 0.49 18.15 7.73
C ASN A 781 -0.65 19.13 7.96
N ILE A 782 -1.90 18.66 8.05
CA ILE A 782 -3.02 19.51 8.47
C ILE A 782 -2.78 20.01 9.89
N VAL A 783 -2.44 19.15 10.86
CA VAL A 783 -2.18 19.56 12.25
C VAL A 783 -0.96 20.47 12.37
N GLY A 784 0.09 20.25 11.58
CA GLY A 784 1.31 21.06 11.55
C GLY A 784 1.09 22.40 10.87
N VAL A 785 0.28 22.43 9.81
CA VAL A 785 -0.23 23.68 9.25
C VAL A 785 -1.07 24.38 10.33
N VAL A 786 -2.07 23.75 10.93
CA VAL A 786 -2.93 24.34 11.97
C VAL A 786 -2.13 24.82 13.19
N LEU A 787 -1.16 24.06 13.69
CA LEU A 787 -0.33 24.46 14.83
C LEU A 787 0.64 25.58 14.48
N GLY A 788 1.26 25.53 13.30
CA GLY A 788 2.07 26.63 12.77
C GLY A 788 1.23 27.89 12.59
N CYS A 789 -0.05 27.73 12.25
CA CYS A 789 -1.01 28.82 12.24
C CYS A 789 -1.26 29.37 13.64
N ASN A 790 -1.40 28.54 14.68
CA ASN A 790 -1.56 29.03 16.07
C ASN A 790 -0.23 29.50 16.71
N ASN A 791 0.77 29.90 15.91
CA ASN A 791 2.07 30.40 16.38
C ASN A 791 2.82 29.46 17.32
N PHE A 792 2.75 28.15 17.05
CA PHE A 792 3.67 27.19 17.62
C PHE A 792 4.86 26.98 16.67
N ARG A 793 6.06 26.76 17.23
CA ARG A 793 7.22 26.36 16.43
C ARG A 793 7.04 24.91 16.06
N VAL A 794 6.58 24.65 14.84
CA VAL A 794 6.38 23.29 14.38
C VAL A 794 7.69 22.75 13.80
N ILE A 795 8.35 21.87 14.57
CA ILE A 795 9.45 21.05 14.09
C ILE A 795 8.83 19.79 13.50
N ASP A 796 8.58 19.80 12.20
CA ASP A 796 8.07 18.63 11.49
C ASP A 796 9.22 17.69 11.11
N LEU A 797 9.29 16.54 11.77
CA LEU A 797 10.31 15.52 11.54
C LEU A 797 10.03 14.64 10.31
N GLY A 798 8.90 14.88 9.65
CA GLY A 798 8.45 14.16 8.47
C GLY A 798 7.60 12.94 8.82
N VAL A 799 7.64 11.95 7.94
CA VAL A 799 6.92 10.69 8.11
C VAL A 799 7.79 9.57 8.65
N MET A 800 7.15 8.54 9.20
CA MET A 800 7.80 7.31 9.66
C MET A 800 8.89 7.54 10.71
N VAL A 801 8.70 8.51 11.60
CA VAL A 801 9.73 8.95 12.53
C VAL A 801 9.74 8.07 13.76
N THR A 802 10.89 7.48 14.10
CA THR A 802 11.03 6.63 15.30
C THR A 802 10.77 7.41 16.58
N CYS A 803 10.20 6.75 17.60
CA CYS A 803 9.99 7.37 18.92
C CYS A 803 11.29 7.93 19.48
N ASP A 804 12.42 7.23 19.31
CA ASP A 804 13.74 7.74 19.73
C ASP A 804 14.12 9.05 19.05
N ARG A 805 13.87 9.18 17.74
CA ARG A 805 14.14 10.44 17.01
C ARG A 805 13.18 11.53 17.45
N ILE A 806 11.89 11.22 17.66
CA ILE A 806 10.90 12.17 18.17
C ILE A 806 11.31 12.69 19.55
N LEU A 807 11.65 11.79 20.48
CA LEU A 807 12.06 12.13 21.85
C LEU A 807 13.38 12.89 21.86
N ARG A 808 14.37 12.43 21.09
CA ARG A 808 15.66 13.11 20.95
C ARG A 808 15.47 14.53 20.44
N GLU A 809 14.72 14.71 19.36
CA GLU A 809 14.49 16.05 18.82
C GLU A 809 13.59 16.91 19.70
N ALA A 810 12.65 16.32 20.43
CA ALA A 810 11.90 17.06 21.45
C ALA A 810 12.83 17.61 22.53
N VAL A 811 13.82 16.84 22.98
CA VAL A 811 14.84 17.31 23.93
C VAL A 811 15.75 18.35 23.29
N THR A 812 16.30 18.08 22.10
CA THR A 812 17.21 18.99 21.37
C THR A 812 16.56 20.35 21.09
N GLN A 813 15.29 20.35 20.68
CA GLN A 813 14.55 21.55 20.32
C GLN A 813 13.83 22.18 21.51
N LYS A 814 13.99 21.63 22.73
CA LYS A 814 13.27 22.07 23.95
C LYS A 814 11.75 22.16 23.73
N ALA A 815 11.18 21.17 23.05
CA ALA A 815 9.77 21.14 22.70
C ALA A 815 8.89 21.05 23.96
N GLY A 816 7.93 21.98 24.09
CA GLY A 816 6.95 21.98 25.18
C GLY A 816 5.83 20.95 24.97
N MET A 817 5.64 20.47 23.74
CA MET A 817 4.67 19.43 23.43
C MET A 817 5.13 18.56 22.25
N ILE A 818 4.83 17.27 22.30
CA ILE A 818 5.05 16.33 21.19
C ILE A 818 3.67 15.97 20.64
N LYS A 819 3.46 16.18 19.34
CA LYS A 819 2.27 15.66 18.65
C LYS A 819 2.70 14.64 17.61
N ALA A 820 2.35 13.39 17.88
CA ALA A 820 2.59 12.32 16.94
C ALA A 820 1.27 11.98 16.24
N CYS A 821 1.24 12.08 14.91
CA CYS A 821 0.12 11.63 14.12
C CYS A 821 0.21 10.11 13.97
N LEU A 822 -0.88 9.46 14.34
CA LEU A 822 -1.14 8.05 14.11
C LEU A 822 -2.56 8.00 13.54
N MET A 823 -2.74 7.46 12.34
CA MET A 823 -4.06 7.04 11.87
C MET A 823 -4.63 6.17 12.99
N ALA A 824 -5.83 6.49 13.52
CA ALA A 824 -6.42 5.83 14.69
C ALA A 824 -6.54 4.31 14.50
N GLN A 825 -5.43 3.63 14.69
CA GLN A 825 -5.30 2.26 15.07
C GLN A 825 -5.52 2.33 16.57
N VAL A 826 -6.57 1.67 17.04
CA VAL A 826 -6.68 1.36 18.45
C VAL A 826 -5.48 0.47 18.77
N SER A 827 -4.37 1.09 19.15
CA SER A 827 -3.22 0.46 19.76
C SER A 827 -3.64 0.12 21.19
N GLY A 828 -3.96 -1.16 21.40
CA GLY A 828 -3.72 -1.79 22.71
C GLY A 828 -2.23 -2.05 22.87
#